data_AF-N6XGA0-F1
#
_entry.id   AF-N6XGA0-F1
#
_cell.length_a   1.000
_cell.length_b   1.000
_cell.length_c   1.000
_cell.angle_alpha   90.00
_cell.angle_beta   90.00
_cell.angle_gamma   90.00
#
_symmetry.space_group_name_H-M   'P 1'
#
loop_
_entity.id
_entity.type
_entity.pdbx_description
1 polymer ?
#
loop_
_entity_poly.entity_id
_entity_poly.type
_entity_poly.pdbx_seq_one_letter_code
_entity_poly.pdbx_strand_id
1 'polypeptide(L)'
;MTTTRMDGMAPHVPHSMIRVIGAASALGAPAPGTAASPDSLQSGGLCAHLHAIGLGVDWLETLRPLAAGVPAQAAAQTGADPASTAENTEVADMARRLDDNGRFARRLADHVAAVPPGSFPLVLGGDHAIAAGTWRGVGRRCGRSPGLLWIDAHLDSHTDTSTHSGNIHGMPLAALLGVGHPQLCDIPGPTLDPARTCVLGARAWEAEERDLLRRLGVRIFDMEEIAQRGLAAVFCDALSIVRADEQAGFGVSLDLDALDPGHFPAVSCPEPGGLAPRALTDCLFSLRACADFIALEIVEYRPELDADGSGMRWVRELAAAALGPSTAWLREKERRYGAANYAPLPAVFQRGEGVWLWDTDGRRYLDMMSAYSAVSFGHSHPRLVQALTEQAQRLALTSRAFSSDRLPVFLERLCATFGYERALPVNTGLEAVETALKAARKWGYQVKGIAPGKARIIACDGNFHGRSIAIVGLSSNAHYRAGFGPFPPGLERIPFGDADALEAAITPDTAAFLVEPIQGEGGIVVPPAGYLSRCAEICRRHKVLLIADEVQTGLGRTGRLLACDHEGVRADGLILGKALGGGLLPVSAFLADRALMDVFGPGDHGSTFGGNPLAAAVGTEVLALLEQLRPWERAERLGTHLIQSLRDADLPGVRAIRGRGLLVGVAFEPNFADAGAIAERLLAHAIATRDTNGNVLRLAPPLIIDEETLEQAITTIVTTLRAFAAKRTRLADSVADLQ
;
A
#
# COMPACT_ATOMS: atom_id res chain seq x y z
N MET A 1 -25.82 -17.23 18.51
CA MET A 1 -25.14 -18.54 18.57
C MET A 1 -23.76 -18.32 19.14
N THR A 2 -23.39 -19.14 20.11
CA THR A 2 -22.24 -19.05 21.01
C THR A 2 -20.90 -18.94 20.27
N THR A 3 -20.16 -17.87 20.52
CA THR A 3 -18.77 -17.66 20.11
C THR A 3 -17.85 -18.55 20.94
N THR A 4 -17.49 -19.70 20.40
CA THR A 4 -16.36 -20.49 20.88
C THR A 4 -15.10 -19.65 20.69
N ARG A 5 -14.47 -19.21 21.79
CA ARG A 5 -13.09 -18.70 21.75
C ARG A 5 -12.21 -19.84 21.26
N MET A 6 -11.72 -19.75 20.03
CA MET A 6 -10.54 -20.48 19.60
C MET A 6 -9.31 -19.83 20.25
N ASP A 7 -9.09 -20.14 21.53
CA ASP A 7 -7.77 -20.07 22.12
C ASP A 7 -6.95 -21.23 21.54
N GLY A 8 -5.80 -20.96 20.90
CA GLY A 8 -4.79 -22.02 20.70
C GLY A 8 -3.99 -22.10 19.39
N MET A 9 -4.14 -21.21 18.41
CA MET A 9 -3.14 -21.09 17.33
C MET A 9 -2.77 -19.63 17.14
N ALA A 10 -1.56 -19.27 17.59
CA ALA A 10 -0.93 -18.04 17.13
C ALA A 10 -0.91 -18.08 15.59
N PRO A 11 -1.35 -17.01 14.89
CA PRO A 11 -1.30 -17.00 13.44
C PRO A 11 0.14 -17.32 13.01
N HIS A 12 0.27 -18.36 12.18
CA HIS A 12 1.54 -18.81 11.63
C HIS A 12 2.30 -17.60 11.10
N VAL A 13 3.47 -17.31 11.65
CA VAL A 13 4.33 -16.22 11.19
C VAL A 13 5.11 -16.77 10.00
N PRO A 14 4.88 -16.34 8.74
CA PRO A 14 5.80 -16.70 7.69
C PRO A 14 7.17 -16.12 8.07
N HIS A 15 8.17 -17.00 8.21
CA HIS A 15 9.59 -16.63 8.20
C HIS A 15 10.03 -15.65 9.30
N SER A 16 9.62 -15.87 10.55
CA SER A 16 10.03 -14.99 11.67
C SER A 16 11.54 -14.82 11.82
N MET A 17 12.33 -15.77 11.30
CA MET A 17 13.78 -15.73 11.25
C MET A 17 14.30 -16.17 9.87
N ILE A 18 14.94 -15.25 9.15
CA ILE A 18 15.62 -15.50 7.88
C ILE A 18 17.09 -15.78 8.16
N ARG A 19 17.62 -16.84 7.56
CA ARG A 19 19.03 -17.24 7.66
C ARG A 19 19.67 -17.06 6.31
N VAL A 20 20.53 -16.06 6.20
CA VAL A 20 21.19 -15.70 4.96
C VAL A 20 22.48 -16.49 4.83
N ILE A 21 22.67 -17.12 3.66
CA ILE A 21 23.91 -17.80 3.27
C ILE A 21 24.43 -17.08 2.01
N GLY A 22 25.58 -16.44 2.13
CA GLY A 22 26.26 -15.86 0.97
C GLY A 22 27.01 -16.93 0.19
N ALA A 23 26.85 -16.96 -1.13
CA ALA A 23 27.56 -17.88 -2.02
C ALA A 23 28.47 -17.09 -2.96
N ALA A 24 29.73 -16.87 -2.55
CA ALA A 24 30.70 -16.08 -3.30
C ALA A 24 31.42 -16.94 -4.35
N SER A 25 30.69 -17.44 -5.34
CA SER A 25 31.20 -18.31 -6.41
C SER A 25 31.02 -17.70 -7.80
N ALA A 26 32.06 -17.78 -8.62
CA ALA A 26 32.03 -17.47 -10.05
C ALA A 26 32.68 -18.63 -10.85
N LEU A 27 32.50 -19.85 -10.38
CA LEU A 27 33.12 -21.05 -10.96
C LEU A 27 32.35 -21.54 -12.21
N GLY A 28 31.09 -21.15 -12.34
CA GLY A 28 30.17 -21.55 -13.40
C GLY A 28 30.50 -20.90 -14.74
N ALA A 29 30.93 -19.64 -14.73
CA ALA A 29 31.26 -18.85 -15.91
C ALA A 29 32.53 -17.99 -15.69
N PRO A 30 33.24 -17.57 -16.75
CA PRO A 30 34.44 -16.72 -16.65
C PRO A 30 34.13 -15.25 -16.29
N ALA A 31 33.15 -15.02 -15.42
CA ALA A 31 32.71 -13.70 -14.96
C ALA A 31 32.91 -13.59 -13.44
N PRO A 32 34.09 -13.16 -12.94
CA PRO A 32 34.43 -13.22 -11.52
C PRO A 32 33.61 -12.29 -10.62
N GLY A 33 32.83 -11.38 -11.21
CA GLY A 33 32.05 -10.35 -10.53
C GLY A 33 31.03 -10.86 -9.53
N THR A 34 30.34 -11.94 -9.88
CA THR A 34 29.28 -12.54 -9.07
C THR A 34 29.78 -13.05 -7.71
N ALA A 35 31.06 -13.40 -7.61
CA ALA A 35 31.69 -13.80 -6.36
C ALA A 35 31.81 -12.66 -5.33
N ALA A 36 31.78 -11.39 -5.76
CA ALA A 36 31.76 -10.23 -4.88
C ALA A 36 30.36 -9.89 -4.36
N SER A 37 29.31 -10.47 -4.95
CA SER A 37 27.91 -10.18 -4.67
C SER A 37 27.54 -10.30 -3.18
N PRO A 38 27.85 -11.41 -2.47
CA PRO A 38 27.39 -11.55 -1.09
C PRO A 38 27.99 -10.51 -0.14
N ASP A 39 29.29 -10.20 -0.29
CA ASP A 39 29.97 -9.19 0.54
C ASP A 39 29.41 -7.79 0.26
N SER A 40 29.11 -7.49 -1.00
CA SER A 40 28.46 -6.23 -1.39
C SER A 40 27.07 -6.12 -0.79
N LEU A 41 26.24 -7.16 -0.87
CA LEU A 41 24.88 -7.17 -0.31
C LEU A 41 24.89 -7.05 1.22
N GLN A 42 25.83 -7.72 1.88
CA GLN A 42 26.00 -7.66 3.34
C GLN A 42 26.41 -6.26 3.80
N SER A 43 27.44 -5.67 3.18
CA SER A 43 27.92 -4.32 3.50
C SER A 43 26.97 -3.21 3.03
N GLY A 44 26.22 -3.45 1.95
CA GLY A 44 25.17 -2.58 1.40
C GLY A 44 23.88 -2.53 2.23
N GLY A 45 23.86 -3.19 3.39
CA GLY A 45 22.80 -3.06 4.39
C GLY A 45 21.54 -3.87 4.09
N LEU A 46 21.63 -4.98 3.35
CA LEU A 46 20.46 -5.86 3.09
C LEU A 46 19.78 -6.32 4.39
N CYS A 47 20.55 -6.82 5.38
CA CYS A 47 19.97 -7.24 6.66
C CYS A 47 19.32 -6.06 7.40
N ALA A 48 19.91 -4.87 7.35
CA ALA A 48 19.31 -3.68 7.95
C ALA A 48 17.99 -3.29 7.27
N HIS A 49 17.91 -3.47 5.94
CA HIS A 49 16.68 -3.25 5.18
C HIS A 49 15.56 -4.22 5.58
N LEU A 50 15.87 -5.52 5.65
CA LEU A 50 14.90 -6.55 6.04
C LEU A 50 14.48 -6.39 7.52
N HIS A 51 15.40 -5.97 8.40
CA HIS A 51 15.05 -5.60 9.78
C HIS A 51 14.11 -4.39 9.84
N ALA A 52 14.30 -3.39 8.99
CA ALA A 52 13.45 -2.18 8.97
C ALA A 52 12.00 -2.49 8.59
N ILE A 53 11.74 -3.57 7.84
CA ILE A 53 10.38 -4.05 7.53
C ILE A 53 9.86 -5.09 8.54
N GLY A 54 10.57 -5.29 9.65
CA GLY A 54 10.12 -6.08 10.81
C GLY A 54 10.45 -7.57 10.76
N LEU A 55 11.35 -8.01 9.88
CA LEU A 55 11.83 -9.39 9.80
C LEU A 55 13.03 -9.59 10.73
N GLY A 56 13.12 -10.75 11.39
CA GLY A 56 14.36 -11.15 12.05
C GLY A 56 15.30 -11.76 11.02
N VAL A 57 16.52 -11.24 10.91
CA VAL A 57 17.49 -11.72 9.89
C VAL A 57 18.86 -11.93 10.52
N ASP A 58 19.44 -13.08 10.22
CA ASP A 58 20.81 -13.43 10.63
C ASP A 58 21.62 -13.90 9.43
N TRP A 59 22.80 -13.30 9.23
CA TRP A 59 23.71 -13.69 8.16
C TRP A 59 24.68 -14.73 8.71
N LEU A 60 24.52 -15.97 8.28
CA LEU A 60 25.26 -17.10 8.84
C LEU A 60 26.72 -17.09 8.40
N GLU A 61 26.96 -17.17 7.09
CA GLU A 61 28.29 -17.27 6.51
C GLU A 61 28.27 -16.85 5.04
N THR A 62 29.40 -16.36 4.53
CA THR A 62 29.68 -16.22 3.10
C THR A 62 30.65 -17.32 2.67
N LEU A 63 30.12 -18.34 1.99
CA LEU A 63 30.89 -19.46 1.45
C LEU A 63 31.70 -19.04 0.23
N ARG A 64 32.96 -19.46 0.19
CA ARG A 64 33.88 -19.25 -0.94
C ARG A 64 34.40 -20.58 -1.48
N PRO A 65 34.75 -20.67 -2.78
CA PRO A 65 35.53 -21.76 -3.33
C PRO A 65 36.76 -22.05 -2.47
N LEU A 66 37.05 -23.33 -2.25
CA LEU A 66 38.32 -23.72 -1.65
C LEU A 66 39.42 -23.53 -2.69
N ALA A 67 40.59 -23.05 -2.29
CA ALA A 67 41.74 -23.00 -3.18
C ALA A 67 42.02 -24.40 -3.75
N ALA A 68 42.24 -24.51 -5.05
CA ALA A 68 42.59 -25.77 -5.70
C ALA A 68 43.78 -26.40 -4.98
N GLY A 69 43.63 -27.65 -4.53
CA GLY A 69 44.60 -28.29 -3.67
C GLY A 69 45.98 -28.45 -4.31
N VAL A 70 47.01 -27.92 -3.66
CA VAL A 70 48.28 -28.66 -3.56
C VAL A 70 47.95 -30.01 -2.91
N PRO A 71 48.31 -31.16 -3.51
CA PRO A 71 47.96 -32.46 -2.94
C PRO A 71 48.61 -32.65 -1.57
N ALA A 72 47.86 -33.26 -0.65
CA ALA A 72 48.44 -33.81 0.57
C ALA A 72 49.43 -34.94 0.20
N GLN A 73 50.72 -34.68 0.44
CA GLN A 73 51.82 -35.65 0.54
C GLN A 73 51.93 -36.72 -0.55
N ALA A 74 52.68 -36.44 -1.62
CA ALA A 74 53.78 -37.29 -2.12
C ALA A 74 54.45 -36.63 -3.34
N ALA A 75 55.74 -36.92 -3.52
CA ALA A 75 56.61 -36.57 -4.66
C ALA A 75 57.46 -35.29 -4.52
N ALA A 76 58.48 -35.38 -3.65
CA ALA A 76 59.80 -34.97 -4.10
C ALA A 76 60.29 -35.98 -5.16
N GLN A 77 61.00 -35.48 -6.18
CA GLN A 77 61.71 -36.22 -7.23
C GLN A 77 60.83 -36.64 -8.43
N THR A 78 60.86 -35.86 -9.49
CA THR A 78 61.71 -36.12 -10.67
C THR A 78 61.50 -34.99 -11.67
N GLY A 79 62.60 -34.41 -12.16
CA GLY A 79 62.56 -33.42 -13.23
C GLY A 79 62.29 -34.07 -14.57
N ALA A 80 61.28 -33.61 -15.27
CA ALA A 80 61.13 -33.79 -16.71
C ALA A 80 60.29 -32.64 -17.29
N ASP A 81 60.77 -32.12 -18.40
CA ASP A 81 60.30 -30.98 -19.19
C ASP A 81 59.05 -31.37 -20.02
N PRO A 82 57.94 -30.59 -20.05
CA PRO A 82 56.81 -30.88 -20.93
C PRO A 82 56.70 -29.87 -22.07
N ALA A 83 57.38 -30.15 -23.18
CA ALA A 83 57.02 -29.64 -24.50
C ALA A 83 56.32 -30.76 -25.30
N SER A 84 55.02 -30.97 -25.05
CA SER A 84 54.03 -31.55 -25.99
C SER A 84 52.71 -31.79 -25.26
N THR A 85 51.61 -31.17 -25.71
CA THR A 85 50.18 -31.58 -25.59
C THR A 85 49.27 -30.35 -25.67
N ALA A 86 48.96 -29.87 -26.88
CA ALA A 86 48.01 -28.77 -27.09
C ALA A 86 46.57 -29.25 -27.37
N GLU A 87 46.32 -30.56 -27.53
CA GLU A 87 44.98 -31.12 -27.80
C GLU A 87 44.26 -31.63 -26.53
N ASN A 88 44.91 -31.59 -25.36
CA ASN A 88 44.39 -32.12 -24.09
C ASN A 88 43.98 -31.04 -23.06
N THR A 89 44.01 -29.76 -23.42
CA THR A 89 43.87 -28.65 -22.48
C THR A 89 42.42 -28.21 -22.22
N GLU A 90 41.53 -28.20 -23.23
CA GLU A 90 40.15 -27.73 -23.05
C GLU A 90 39.25 -28.73 -22.30
N VAL A 91 39.37 -30.02 -22.60
CA VAL A 91 38.62 -31.09 -21.90
C VAL A 91 39.07 -31.23 -20.44
N ALA A 92 40.39 -31.12 -20.19
CA ALA A 92 40.94 -31.13 -18.84
C ALA A 92 40.52 -29.88 -18.04
N ASP A 93 40.28 -28.75 -18.71
CA ASP A 93 39.81 -27.51 -18.09
C ASP A 93 38.34 -27.60 -17.65
N MET A 94 37.46 -28.13 -18.51
CA MET A 94 36.06 -28.38 -18.18
C MET A 94 35.89 -29.37 -17.01
N ALA A 95 36.58 -30.51 -17.06
CA ALA A 95 36.50 -31.52 -15.99
C ALA A 95 36.92 -30.94 -14.63
N ARG A 96 37.96 -30.10 -14.60
CA ARG A 96 38.39 -29.38 -13.39
C ARG A 96 37.32 -28.39 -12.90
N ARG A 97 36.76 -27.58 -13.80
CA ARG A 97 35.69 -26.62 -13.46
C ARG A 97 34.44 -27.32 -12.92
N LEU A 98 34.05 -28.47 -13.50
CA LEU A 98 32.92 -29.28 -13.02
C LEU A 98 33.16 -29.84 -11.62
N ASP A 99 34.39 -30.31 -11.35
CA ASP A 99 34.81 -30.81 -10.05
C ASP A 99 34.86 -29.70 -8.98
N ASP A 100 35.39 -28.52 -9.33
CA ASP A 100 35.39 -27.32 -8.47
C ASP A 100 33.95 -26.86 -8.13
N ASN A 101 33.08 -26.74 -9.14
CA ASN A 101 31.66 -26.41 -8.94
C ASN A 101 30.95 -27.46 -8.09
N GLY A 102 31.12 -28.75 -8.40
CA GLY A 102 30.50 -29.83 -7.64
C GLY A 102 30.93 -29.87 -6.17
N ARG A 103 32.21 -29.59 -5.89
CA ARG A 103 32.70 -29.43 -4.50
C ARG A 103 32.05 -28.24 -3.79
N PHE A 104 31.97 -27.08 -4.45
CA PHE A 104 31.35 -25.90 -3.87
C PHE A 104 29.85 -26.14 -3.61
N ALA A 105 29.14 -26.67 -4.60
CA ALA A 105 27.71 -26.95 -4.52
C ALA A 105 27.37 -27.98 -3.42
N ARG A 106 28.19 -29.03 -3.22
CA ARG A 106 28.04 -29.95 -2.08
C ARG A 106 28.17 -29.25 -0.73
N ARG A 107 29.17 -28.36 -0.57
CA ARG A 107 29.33 -27.57 0.65
C ARG A 107 28.13 -26.64 0.87
N LEU A 108 27.66 -25.97 -0.17
CA LEU A 108 26.48 -25.11 -0.08
C LEU A 108 25.24 -25.92 0.31
N ALA A 109 25.03 -27.10 -0.29
CA ALA A 109 23.94 -27.99 0.06
C ALA A 109 23.97 -28.41 1.53
N ASP A 110 25.15 -28.69 2.10
CA ASP A 110 25.30 -29.00 3.52
C ASP A 110 24.93 -27.81 4.42
N HIS A 111 25.31 -26.58 4.06
CA HIS A 111 24.97 -25.39 4.85
C HIS A 111 23.48 -25.07 4.79
N VAL A 112 22.87 -25.17 3.61
CA VAL A 112 21.42 -24.98 3.44
C VAL A 112 20.64 -26.06 4.20
N ALA A 113 21.09 -27.32 4.15
CA ALA A 113 20.48 -28.41 4.90
C ALA A 113 20.61 -28.22 6.42
N ALA A 114 21.70 -27.59 6.89
CA ALA A 114 21.99 -27.36 8.31
C ALA A 114 21.28 -26.14 8.93
N VAL A 115 20.57 -25.33 8.14
CA VAL A 115 19.77 -24.21 8.66
C VAL A 115 18.84 -24.71 9.79
N PRO A 116 18.60 -23.97 10.88
CA PRO A 116 17.72 -24.47 11.96
C PRO A 116 16.27 -24.67 11.50
N PRO A 117 15.56 -25.73 11.93
CA PRO A 117 14.12 -25.88 11.67
C PRO A 117 13.34 -24.64 12.12
N GLY A 118 12.28 -24.27 11.39
CA GLY A 118 11.50 -23.05 11.65
C GLY A 118 12.16 -21.74 11.21
N SER A 119 13.38 -21.78 10.65
CA SER A 119 13.99 -20.65 9.96
C SER A 119 13.85 -20.76 8.44
N PHE A 120 13.88 -19.63 7.75
CA PHE A 120 13.80 -19.54 6.29
C PHE A 120 15.20 -19.36 5.67
N PRO A 121 15.70 -20.29 4.84
CA PRO A 121 16.95 -20.12 4.11
C PRO A 121 16.82 -19.10 2.97
N LEU A 122 17.71 -18.11 2.96
CA LEU A 122 17.89 -17.16 1.87
C LEU A 122 19.33 -17.31 1.35
N VAL A 123 19.50 -17.80 0.12
CA VAL A 123 20.82 -17.91 -0.52
C VAL A 123 21.03 -16.72 -1.45
N LEU A 124 22.19 -16.07 -1.35
CA LEU A 124 22.47 -14.85 -2.10
C LEU A 124 23.85 -14.86 -2.77
N GLY A 125 23.86 -14.35 -4.00
CA GLY A 125 25.07 -14.07 -4.78
C GLY A 125 25.64 -15.30 -5.48
N GLY A 126 26.72 -15.09 -6.22
CA GLY A 126 27.31 -16.11 -7.08
C GLY A 126 26.61 -16.22 -8.44
N ASP A 127 27.21 -17.01 -9.33
CA ASP A 127 26.58 -17.38 -10.61
C ASP A 127 25.51 -18.46 -10.42
N HIS A 128 24.61 -18.63 -11.39
CA HIS A 128 23.46 -19.54 -11.21
C HIS A 128 23.84 -21.02 -11.05
N ALA A 129 25.11 -21.41 -11.32
CA ALA A 129 25.60 -22.76 -11.07
C ALA A 129 25.43 -23.20 -9.60
N ILE A 130 25.39 -22.25 -8.65
CA ILE A 130 25.20 -22.55 -7.24
C ILE A 130 23.84 -23.19 -6.93
N ALA A 131 22.84 -23.00 -7.81
CA ALA A 131 21.48 -23.50 -7.63
C ALA A 131 21.45 -25.02 -7.41
N ALA A 132 22.38 -25.75 -8.05
CA ALA A 132 22.54 -27.19 -7.83
C ALA A 132 22.79 -27.53 -6.35
N GLY A 133 23.60 -26.72 -5.66
CA GLY A 133 23.84 -26.86 -4.23
C GLY A 133 22.65 -26.41 -3.39
N THR A 134 22.10 -25.24 -3.69
CA THR A 134 20.97 -24.65 -2.96
C THR A 134 19.77 -25.59 -2.92
N TRP A 135 19.27 -26.02 -4.08
CA TRP A 135 18.02 -26.77 -4.15
C TRP A 135 18.16 -28.23 -3.69
N ARG A 136 19.34 -28.84 -3.84
CA ARG A 136 19.64 -30.14 -3.20
C ARG A 136 19.67 -30.03 -1.69
N GLY A 137 20.24 -28.95 -1.15
CA GLY A 137 20.23 -28.63 0.27
C GLY A 137 18.82 -28.41 0.83
N VAL A 138 17.99 -27.63 0.13
CA VAL A 138 16.57 -27.42 0.47
C VAL A 138 15.81 -28.75 0.46
N GLY A 139 15.99 -29.56 -0.58
CA GLY A 139 15.35 -30.87 -0.66
C GLY A 139 15.77 -31.82 0.47
N ARG A 140 17.06 -31.82 0.86
CA ARG A 140 17.54 -32.56 2.04
C ARG A 140 16.92 -32.08 3.33
N ARG A 141 16.85 -30.76 3.51
CA ARG A 141 16.23 -30.11 4.68
C ARG A 141 14.77 -30.53 4.85
N CYS A 142 14.01 -30.55 3.77
CA CYS A 142 12.59 -30.91 3.79
C CYS A 142 12.34 -32.42 3.75
N GLY A 143 13.38 -33.21 3.41
CA GLY A 143 13.26 -34.66 3.18
C GLY A 143 12.39 -35.03 1.96
N ARG A 144 12.09 -34.06 1.09
CA ARG A 144 11.20 -34.19 -0.07
C ARG A 144 11.70 -33.28 -1.19
N SER A 145 11.34 -33.62 -2.43
CA SER A 145 11.59 -32.78 -3.60
C SER A 145 10.65 -31.57 -3.60
N PRO A 146 11.16 -30.34 -3.41
CA PRO A 146 10.32 -29.14 -3.42
C PRO A 146 9.85 -28.84 -4.85
N GLY A 147 8.72 -28.15 -4.99
CA GLY A 147 8.43 -27.46 -6.24
C GLY A 147 9.40 -26.29 -6.46
N LEU A 148 9.69 -25.95 -7.70
CA LEU A 148 10.63 -24.88 -8.02
C LEU A 148 10.13 -23.96 -9.12
N LEU A 149 10.02 -22.67 -8.79
CA LEU A 149 9.85 -21.59 -9.75
C LEU A 149 11.23 -21.04 -10.11
N TRP A 150 11.68 -21.32 -11.32
CA TRP A 150 12.94 -20.85 -11.91
C TRP A 150 12.68 -19.58 -12.70
N ILE A 151 13.15 -18.42 -12.22
CA ILE A 151 12.94 -17.13 -12.89
C ILE A 151 14.26 -16.73 -13.53
N ASP A 152 14.31 -16.76 -14.85
CA ASP A 152 15.57 -16.66 -15.60
C ASP A 152 15.30 -16.22 -17.06
N ALA A 153 16.27 -15.55 -17.68
CA ALA A 153 16.29 -15.32 -19.12
C ALA A 153 16.64 -16.58 -19.91
N HIS A 154 17.46 -17.44 -19.31
CA HIS A 154 17.99 -18.68 -19.87
C HIS A 154 17.25 -19.89 -19.31
N LEU A 155 17.42 -21.05 -19.96
CA LEU A 155 16.81 -22.29 -19.48
C LEU A 155 17.73 -23.08 -18.53
N ASP A 156 19.03 -22.78 -18.53
CA ASP A 156 20.05 -23.40 -17.69
C ASP A 156 19.98 -24.93 -17.65
N SER A 157 19.66 -25.50 -18.81
CA SER A 157 19.34 -26.92 -18.97
C SER A 157 20.25 -27.64 -19.96
N HIS A 158 21.42 -27.08 -20.23
CA HIS A 158 22.49 -27.81 -20.90
C HIS A 158 23.08 -28.92 -20.00
N THR A 159 23.77 -29.85 -20.63
CA THR A 159 24.64 -30.83 -19.97
C THR A 159 26.09 -30.56 -20.37
N ASP A 160 27.02 -31.28 -19.74
CA ASP A 160 28.44 -31.32 -20.12
C ASP A 160 28.68 -31.76 -21.58
N THR A 161 27.68 -32.38 -22.21
CA THR A 161 27.74 -32.87 -23.59
C THR A 161 26.91 -32.08 -24.58
N SER A 162 25.97 -31.23 -24.11
CA SER A 162 25.15 -30.38 -25.00
C SER A 162 25.55 -28.91 -24.98
N THR A 163 26.34 -28.46 -24.00
CA THR A 163 26.79 -27.06 -23.93
C THR A 163 27.69 -26.69 -25.11
N HIS A 164 27.48 -25.50 -25.68
CA HIS A 164 28.35 -24.95 -26.72
C HIS A 164 29.49 -24.09 -26.15
N SER A 165 29.24 -23.40 -25.04
CA SER A 165 30.19 -22.48 -24.40
C SER A 165 31.12 -23.17 -23.42
N GLY A 166 30.73 -24.34 -22.93
CA GLY A 166 31.40 -24.99 -21.82
C GLY A 166 31.20 -24.29 -20.47
N ASN A 167 30.23 -23.37 -20.37
CA ASN A 167 29.92 -22.72 -19.10
C ASN A 167 28.96 -23.58 -18.28
N ILE A 168 29.33 -23.81 -17.02
CA ILE A 168 28.60 -24.67 -16.08
C ILE A 168 27.37 -23.97 -15.51
N HIS A 169 27.33 -22.63 -15.50
CA HIS A 169 26.15 -21.89 -15.06
C HIS A 169 24.89 -22.17 -15.90
N GLY A 170 25.04 -22.65 -17.15
CA GLY A 170 23.92 -23.07 -18.00
C GLY A 170 23.51 -24.54 -17.83
N MET A 171 24.02 -25.24 -16.82
CA MET A 171 23.70 -26.66 -16.53
C MET A 171 22.87 -26.97 -15.27
N PRO A 172 22.65 -26.06 -14.29
CA PRO A 172 22.15 -26.43 -12.97
C PRO A 172 20.71 -26.97 -13.00
N LEU A 173 19.81 -26.46 -13.85
CA LEU A 173 18.43 -26.93 -13.90
C LEU A 173 18.35 -28.38 -14.42
N ALA A 174 19.11 -28.71 -15.47
CA ALA A 174 19.20 -30.09 -15.95
C ALA A 174 19.74 -31.03 -14.86
N ALA A 175 20.80 -30.63 -14.16
CA ALA A 175 21.38 -31.43 -13.08
C ALA A 175 20.42 -31.63 -11.89
N LEU A 176 19.62 -30.61 -11.56
CA LEU A 176 18.58 -30.68 -10.54
C LEU A 176 17.42 -31.61 -10.95
N LEU A 177 17.15 -31.75 -12.24
CA LEU A 177 16.20 -32.71 -12.82
C LEU A 177 16.83 -34.10 -13.06
N GLY A 178 18.11 -34.29 -12.71
CA GLY A 178 18.80 -35.57 -12.74
C GLY A 178 19.43 -35.92 -14.09
N VAL A 179 19.72 -34.94 -14.93
CA VAL A 179 20.32 -35.11 -16.26
C VAL A 179 21.60 -34.29 -16.35
N GLY A 180 22.72 -34.93 -16.70
CA GLY A 180 24.02 -34.26 -16.92
C GLY A 180 25.17 -34.92 -16.16
N HIS A 181 26.23 -34.16 -15.91
CA HIS A 181 27.47 -34.68 -15.33
C HIS A 181 27.29 -35.11 -13.85
N PRO A 182 27.88 -36.23 -13.41
CA PRO A 182 27.76 -36.74 -12.03
C PRO A 182 28.17 -35.75 -10.95
N GLN A 183 29.16 -34.87 -11.22
CA GLN A 183 29.61 -33.88 -10.23
C GLN A 183 28.53 -32.88 -9.80
N LEU A 184 27.51 -32.66 -10.65
CA LEU A 184 26.36 -31.79 -10.36
C LEU A 184 25.12 -32.63 -10.00
N CYS A 185 24.90 -33.77 -10.66
CA CYS A 185 23.72 -34.61 -10.43
C CYS A 185 23.76 -35.38 -9.10
N ASP A 186 24.95 -35.81 -8.67
CA ASP A 186 25.13 -36.66 -7.47
C ASP A 186 25.34 -35.85 -6.19
N ILE A 187 25.08 -34.54 -6.22
CA ILE A 187 25.00 -33.74 -4.99
C ILE A 187 23.88 -34.34 -4.12
N PRO A 188 24.14 -34.71 -2.85
CA PRO A 188 23.15 -35.37 -2.00
C PRO A 188 21.85 -34.56 -1.90
N GLY A 189 20.72 -35.20 -2.15
CA GLY A 189 19.38 -34.60 -2.05
C GLY A 189 18.43 -35.14 -3.11
N PRO A 190 17.12 -34.97 -2.94
CA PRO A 190 16.14 -35.44 -3.91
C PRO A 190 16.25 -34.65 -5.23
N THR A 191 16.00 -35.35 -6.33
CA THR A 191 15.89 -34.73 -7.66
C THR A 191 14.58 -33.95 -7.75
N LEU A 192 14.59 -32.83 -8.47
CA LEU A 192 13.37 -32.06 -8.73
C LEU A 192 12.37 -32.88 -9.54
N ASP A 193 11.10 -32.66 -9.25
CA ASP A 193 10.00 -33.21 -10.03
C ASP A 193 9.71 -32.27 -11.21
N PRO A 194 9.90 -32.70 -12.47
CA PRO A 194 9.64 -31.86 -13.64
C PRO A 194 8.20 -31.31 -13.67
N ALA A 195 7.21 -32.07 -13.19
CA ALA A 195 5.81 -31.66 -13.18
C ALA A 195 5.51 -30.55 -12.16
N ARG A 196 6.43 -30.30 -11.22
CA ARG A 196 6.36 -29.24 -10.20
C ARG A 196 7.51 -28.24 -10.34
N THR A 197 8.11 -28.19 -11.53
CA THR A 197 9.15 -27.24 -11.90
C THR A 197 8.66 -26.40 -13.06
N CYS A 198 8.84 -25.09 -12.99
CA CYS A 198 8.53 -24.21 -14.10
C CYS A 198 9.59 -23.12 -14.27
N VAL A 199 9.79 -22.71 -15.52
CA VAL A 199 10.66 -21.60 -15.90
C VAL A 199 9.78 -20.39 -16.23
N LEU A 200 10.18 -19.20 -15.80
CA LEU A 200 9.46 -17.94 -16.01
C LEU A 200 10.43 -16.87 -16.52
N GLY A 201 10.07 -16.20 -17.62
CA GLY A 201 10.85 -15.07 -18.15
C GLY A 201 11.90 -15.45 -19.19
N ALA A 202 11.93 -16.74 -19.57
CA ALA A 202 12.87 -17.25 -20.56
C ALA A 202 12.68 -16.51 -21.90
N ARG A 203 13.80 -16.20 -22.55
CA ARG A 203 13.82 -15.57 -23.88
C ARG A 203 15.09 -15.85 -24.70
N ALA A 204 16.14 -16.38 -24.08
CA ALA A 204 17.39 -16.76 -24.74
C ALA A 204 17.70 -18.22 -24.39
N TRP A 205 17.79 -19.10 -25.40
CA TRP A 205 18.10 -20.51 -25.20
C TRP A 205 18.51 -21.18 -26.51
N GLU A 206 19.21 -22.31 -26.37
CA GLU A 206 19.49 -23.23 -27.46
C GLU A 206 18.39 -24.29 -27.62
N ALA A 207 18.32 -24.93 -28.79
CA ALA A 207 17.25 -25.89 -29.09
C ALA A 207 17.29 -27.12 -28.16
N GLU A 208 18.51 -27.57 -27.83
CA GLU A 208 18.82 -28.72 -26.99
C GLU A 208 18.24 -28.57 -25.58
N GLU A 209 18.34 -27.37 -25.00
CA GLU A 209 17.80 -27.02 -23.69
C GLU A 209 16.28 -27.14 -23.67
N ARG A 210 15.63 -26.46 -24.61
CA ARG A 210 14.17 -26.44 -24.71
C ARG A 210 13.62 -27.84 -24.96
N ASP A 211 14.26 -28.62 -25.82
CA ASP A 211 13.84 -29.97 -26.15
C ASP A 211 14.03 -30.92 -24.97
N LEU A 212 15.09 -30.75 -24.16
CA LEU A 212 15.25 -31.48 -22.90
C LEU A 212 14.11 -31.18 -21.92
N LEU A 213 13.86 -29.90 -21.62
CA LEU A 213 12.83 -29.49 -20.66
C LEU A 213 11.43 -29.95 -21.10
N ARG A 214 11.11 -29.84 -22.40
CA ARG A 214 9.85 -30.35 -22.96
C ARG A 214 9.71 -31.86 -22.82
N ARG A 215 10.77 -32.61 -23.07
CA ARG A 215 10.78 -34.08 -22.91
C ARG A 215 10.59 -34.49 -21.46
N LEU A 216 11.15 -33.73 -20.52
CA LEU A 216 10.98 -33.97 -19.09
C LEU A 216 9.61 -33.52 -18.57
N GLY A 217 8.92 -32.63 -19.27
CA GLY A 217 7.60 -32.11 -18.89
C GLY A 217 7.64 -30.85 -18.03
N VAL A 218 8.75 -30.11 -18.04
CA VAL A 218 8.88 -28.81 -17.36
C VAL A 218 8.10 -27.75 -18.12
N ARG A 219 7.30 -26.94 -17.40
CA ARG A 219 6.54 -25.85 -18.00
C ARG A 219 7.42 -24.60 -18.14
N ILE A 220 7.59 -24.11 -19.37
CA ILE A 220 8.33 -22.87 -19.66
C ILE A 220 7.33 -21.78 -20.00
N PHE A 221 7.27 -20.71 -19.21
CA PHE A 221 6.53 -19.48 -19.50
C PHE A 221 7.50 -18.43 -20.02
N ASP A 222 7.62 -18.35 -21.35
CA ASP A 222 8.52 -17.40 -22.01
C ASP A 222 7.96 -15.96 -22.00
N MET A 223 8.79 -15.00 -22.41
CA MET A 223 8.40 -13.60 -22.48
C MET A 223 7.28 -13.31 -23.49
N GLU A 224 7.09 -14.16 -24.51
CA GLU A 224 5.99 -14.01 -25.47
C GLU A 224 4.65 -14.26 -24.78
N GLU A 225 4.54 -15.36 -24.03
CA GLU A 225 3.34 -15.68 -23.26
C GLU A 225 3.07 -14.63 -22.17
N ILE A 226 4.11 -14.15 -21.49
CA ILE A 226 4.00 -13.09 -20.48
C ILE A 226 3.49 -11.79 -21.11
N ALA A 227 3.96 -11.42 -22.30
CA ALA A 227 3.48 -10.24 -23.02
C ALA A 227 2.00 -10.37 -23.41
N GLN A 228 1.54 -11.58 -23.78
CA GLN A 228 0.16 -11.82 -24.17
C GLN A 228 -0.81 -11.85 -22.98
N ARG A 229 -0.42 -12.47 -21.87
CA ARG A 229 -1.30 -12.77 -20.73
C ARG A 229 -1.12 -11.83 -19.55
N GLY A 230 0.02 -11.14 -19.48
CA GLY A 230 0.47 -10.36 -18.34
C GLY A 230 1.17 -11.21 -17.27
N LEU A 231 2.24 -10.65 -16.69
CA LEU A 231 3.09 -11.34 -15.72
C LEU A 231 2.31 -11.88 -14.50
N ALA A 232 1.39 -11.09 -13.94
CA ALA A 232 0.64 -11.50 -12.75
C ALA A 232 -0.20 -12.77 -12.98
N ALA A 233 -0.84 -12.89 -14.14
CA ALA A 233 -1.65 -14.07 -14.48
C ALA A 233 -0.76 -15.31 -14.66
N VAL A 234 0.35 -15.16 -15.37
CA VAL A 234 1.33 -16.23 -15.57
C VAL A 234 1.97 -16.65 -14.24
N PHE A 235 2.30 -15.70 -13.37
CA PHE A 235 2.86 -15.97 -12.04
C PHE A 235 1.90 -16.79 -11.17
N CYS A 236 0.59 -16.49 -11.20
CA CYS A 236 -0.42 -17.29 -10.50
C CYS A 236 -0.49 -18.74 -11.01
N ASP A 237 -0.40 -18.96 -12.32
CA ASP A 237 -0.36 -20.32 -12.90
C ASP A 237 0.93 -21.05 -12.49
N ALA A 238 2.07 -20.35 -12.55
CA ALA A 238 3.35 -20.88 -12.14
C ALA A 238 3.33 -21.33 -10.68
N LEU A 239 2.77 -20.52 -9.78
CA LEU A 239 2.55 -20.90 -8.38
C LEU A 239 1.62 -22.10 -8.23
N SER A 240 0.59 -22.24 -9.07
CA SER A 240 -0.31 -23.40 -9.02
C SER A 240 0.41 -24.71 -9.40
N ILE A 241 1.39 -24.64 -10.30
CA ILE A 241 2.22 -25.79 -10.71
C ILE A 241 3.19 -26.18 -9.60
N VAL A 242 3.98 -25.22 -9.10
CA VAL A 242 5.03 -25.52 -8.12
C VAL A 242 4.48 -25.89 -6.75
N ARG A 243 3.22 -25.52 -6.45
CA ARG A 243 2.53 -25.81 -5.19
C ARG A 243 1.57 -27.01 -5.27
N ALA A 244 1.67 -27.82 -6.32
CA ALA A 244 0.78 -28.98 -6.48
C ALA A 244 0.88 -30.02 -5.33
N ASP A 245 1.99 -30.01 -4.57
CA ASP A 245 2.14 -30.76 -3.31
C ASP A 245 2.49 -29.79 -2.17
N GLU A 246 1.46 -29.34 -1.44
CA GLU A 246 1.60 -28.43 -0.28
C GLU A 246 2.53 -29.00 0.82
N GLN A 247 2.67 -30.32 0.93
CA GLN A 247 3.51 -30.94 1.97
C GLN A 247 5.00 -30.91 1.62
N ALA A 248 5.33 -30.83 0.34
CA ALA A 248 6.73 -30.68 -0.09
C ALA A 248 7.22 -29.23 0.01
N GLY A 249 6.29 -28.27 -0.06
CA GLY A 249 6.59 -26.85 -0.20
C GLY A 249 7.22 -26.52 -1.55
N PHE A 250 7.47 -25.23 -1.76
CA PHE A 250 8.12 -24.73 -2.98
C PHE A 250 9.11 -23.63 -2.67
N GLY A 251 10.05 -23.40 -3.59
CA GLY A 251 10.93 -22.25 -3.55
C GLY A 251 11.00 -21.51 -4.87
N VAL A 252 11.75 -20.40 -4.85
CA VAL A 252 11.99 -19.54 -6.01
C VAL A 252 13.51 -19.41 -6.19
N SER A 253 14.00 -19.77 -7.38
CA SER A 253 15.33 -19.43 -7.85
C SER A 253 15.21 -18.22 -8.75
N LEU A 254 15.81 -17.10 -8.37
CA LEU A 254 15.78 -15.87 -9.15
C LEU A 254 17.17 -15.56 -9.70
N ASP A 255 17.33 -15.79 -10.99
CA ASP A 255 18.39 -15.21 -11.76
C ASP A 255 18.04 -13.77 -12.14
N LEU A 256 18.93 -12.82 -11.82
CA LEU A 256 18.71 -11.42 -12.14
C LEU A 256 18.87 -11.12 -13.63
N ASP A 257 19.46 -12.03 -14.42
CA ASP A 257 19.45 -11.97 -15.88
C ASP A 257 18.00 -11.98 -16.44
N ALA A 258 17.02 -12.49 -15.67
CA ALA A 258 15.60 -12.41 -16.03
C ALA A 258 15.08 -10.98 -16.18
N LEU A 259 15.73 -10.00 -15.55
CA LEU A 259 15.32 -8.60 -15.54
C LEU A 259 15.74 -7.88 -16.83
N ASP A 260 14.96 -6.88 -17.22
CA ASP A 260 15.32 -6.07 -18.38
C ASP A 260 16.58 -5.20 -18.07
N PRO A 261 17.63 -5.26 -18.91
CA PRO A 261 18.88 -4.57 -18.66
C PRO A 261 18.77 -3.04 -18.73
N GLY A 262 17.70 -2.50 -19.33
CA GLY A 262 17.39 -1.08 -19.25
C GLY A 262 17.05 -0.60 -17.83
N HIS A 263 16.71 -1.52 -16.93
CA HIS A 263 16.38 -1.26 -15.53
C HIS A 263 17.38 -1.89 -14.55
N PHE A 264 18.00 -3.00 -14.92
CA PHE A 264 18.97 -3.73 -14.11
C PHE A 264 20.12 -4.24 -14.98
N PRO A 265 21.14 -3.40 -15.26
CA PRO A 265 22.28 -3.80 -16.10
C PRO A 265 23.36 -4.59 -15.35
N ALA A 266 23.26 -4.69 -14.02
CA ALA A 266 24.32 -5.19 -13.15
C ALA A 266 24.34 -6.72 -13.02
N VAL A 267 24.43 -7.42 -14.15
CA VAL A 267 24.37 -8.89 -14.26
C VAL A 267 25.39 -9.46 -15.25
N SER A 268 25.55 -10.78 -15.28
CA SER A 268 26.56 -11.45 -16.12
C SER A 268 26.15 -11.54 -17.58
N CYS A 269 24.88 -11.90 -17.87
CA CYS A 269 24.38 -12.17 -19.21
C CYS A 269 23.09 -11.36 -19.46
N PRO A 270 23.20 -10.03 -19.63
CA PRO A 270 22.04 -9.17 -19.79
C PRO A 270 21.30 -9.43 -21.11
N GLU A 271 20.05 -9.88 -21.02
CA GLU A 271 19.21 -10.15 -22.19
C GLU A 271 18.11 -9.08 -22.34
N PRO A 272 18.01 -8.33 -23.45
CA PRO A 272 16.95 -7.33 -23.65
C PRO A 272 15.54 -7.91 -23.63
N GLY A 273 14.53 -7.09 -23.31
CA GLY A 273 13.12 -7.51 -23.34
C GLY A 273 12.75 -8.41 -22.15
N GLY A 274 13.44 -8.23 -21.02
CA GLY A 274 13.22 -8.98 -19.80
C GLY A 274 12.07 -8.44 -18.95
N LEU A 275 11.96 -8.97 -17.73
CA LEU A 275 10.97 -8.53 -16.77
C LEU A 275 11.32 -7.13 -16.24
N ALA A 276 10.33 -6.23 -16.21
CA ALA A 276 10.49 -4.98 -15.47
C ALA A 276 10.62 -5.31 -13.97
N PRO A 277 11.68 -4.85 -13.27
CA PRO A 277 11.91 -5.19 -11.86
C PRO A 277 10.70 -4.90 -10.98
N ARG A 278 10.03 -3.77 -11.24
CA ARG A 278 8.81 -3.36 -10.53
C ARG A 278 7.66 -4.36 -10.67
N ALA A 279 7.43 -4.88 -11.89
CA ALA A 279 6.36 -5.82 -12.15
C ALA A 279 6.61 -7.16 -11.46
N LEU A 280 7.89 -7.59 -11.42
CA LEU A 280 8.29 -8.78 -10.68
C LEU A 280 8.13 -8.58 -9.16
N THR A 281 8.55 -7.44 -8.61
CA THR A 281 8.34 -7.08 -7.19
C THR A 281 6.85 -7.18 -6.82
N ASP A 282 5.97 -6.65 -7.66
CA ASP A 282 4.52 -6.70 -7.43
C ASP A 282 3.99 -8.15 -7.36
N CYS A 283 4.56 -9.07 -8.16
CA CYS A 283 4.21 -10.50 -8.12
C CYS A 283 4.78 -11.21 -6.89
N LEU A 284 6.03 -10.91 -6.49
CA LEU A 284 6.68 -11.53 -5.35
C LEU A 284 5.94 -11.28 -4.02
N PHE A 285 5.16 -10.20 -3.90
CA PHE A 285 4.32 -9.97 -2.71
C PHE A 285 3.34 -11.11 -2.44
N SER A 286 2.86 -11.83 -3.46
CA SER A 286 1.92 -12.94 -3.25
C SER A 286 2.55 -14.12 -2.50
N LEU A 287 3.88 -14.23 -2.51
CA LEU A 287 4.60 -15.28 -1.80
C LEU A 287 4.43 -15.16 -0.28
N ARG A 288 4.20 -13.96 0.25
CA ARG A 288 4.01 -13.70 1.69
C ARG A 288 2.77 -14.40 2.27
N ALA A 289 1.79 -14.69 1.41
CA ALA A 289 0.58 -15.41 1.79
C ALA A 289 0.73 -16.95 1.70
N CYS A 290 1.85 -17.45 1.16
CA CYS A 290 2.09 -18.87 0.94
C CYS A 290 2.87 -19.46 2.12
N ALA A 291 2.20 -20.16 3.04
CA ALA A 291 2.83 -20.80 4.19
C ALA A 291 3.81 -21.93 3.80
N ASP A 292 3.66 -22.45 2.59
CA ASP A 292 4.45 -23.51 1.95
C ASP A 292 5.61 -22.97 1.09
N PHE A 293 5.86 -21.65 1.09
CA PHE A 293 7.08 -21.06 0.53
C PHE A 293 8.25 -21.31 1.49
N ILE A 294 9.28 -22.05 1.07
CA ILE A 294 10.27 -22.62 2.00
C ILE A 294 11.71 -22.16 1.79
N ALA A 295 12.05 -21.57 0.64
CA ALA A 295 13.39 -21.07 0.36
C ALA A 295 13.38 -20.04 -0.78
N LEU A 296 14.34 -19.11 -0.75
CA LEU A 296 14.60 -18.15 -1.82
C LEU A 296 16.09 -18.13 -2.16
N GLU A 297 16.39 -18.11 -3.45
CA GLU A 297 17.72 -17.90 -4.01
C GLU A 297 17.70 -16.67 -4.94
N ILE A 298 18.66 -15.76 -4.79
CA ILE A 298 18.85 -14.61 -5.69
C ILE A 298 20.33 -14.55 -6.10
N VAL A 299 20.60 -14.66 -7.40
CA VAL A 299 21.96 -14.81 -7.96
C VAL A 299 22.27 -13.75 -9.02
N GLU A 300 23.46 -13.81 -9.61
CA GLU A 300 23.91 -13.02 -10.75
C GLU A 300 24.04 -11.49 -10.54
N TYR A 301 23.85 -10.97 -9.33
CA TYR A 301 24.12 -9.56 -9.05
C TYR A 301 25.62 -9.25 -9.12
N ARG A 302 26.02 -8.32 -9.99
CA ARG A 302 27.40 -7.87 -10.19
C ARG A 302 27.63 -6.45 -9.66
N PRO A 303 28.18 -6.29 -8.44
CA PRO A 303 28.29 -4.99 -7.80
C PRO A 303 29.22 -4.01 -8.52
N GLU A 304 30.21 -4.51 -9.27
CA GLU A 304 31.11 -3.67 -10.07
C GLU A 304 30.44 -3.00 -11.27
N LEU A 305 29.27 -3.48 -11.68
CA LEU A 305 28.44 -2.88 -12.72
C LEU A 305 27.36 -1.95 -12.15
N ASP A 306 27.19 -1.90 -10.83
CA ASP A 306 26.15 -1.12 -10.14
C ASP A 306 26.68 0.22 -9.58
N ALA A 307 27.21 1.06 -10.48
CA ALA A 307 27.88 2.30 -10.08
C ALA A 307 26.96 3.31 -9.36
N ASP A 308 25.66 3.28 -9.64
CA ASP A 308 24.66 4.20 -9.06
C ASP A 308 23.89 3.60 -7.86
N GLY A 309 24.16 2.33 -7.53
CA GLY A 309 23.51 1.61 -6.44
C GLY A 309 22.06 1.18 -6.74
N SER A 310 21.60 1.30 -7.99
CA SER A 310 20.24 0.95 -8.38
C SER A 310 20.01 -0.56 -8.37
N GLY A 311 21.00 -1.36 -8.76
CA GLY A 311 20.97 -2.83 -8.70
C GLY A 311 20.82 -3.33 -7.27
N MET A 312 21.68 -2.86 -6.36
CA MET A 312 21.59 -3.12 -4.91
C MET A 312 20.20 -2.80 -4.36
N ARG A 313 19.63 -1.65 -4.76
CA ARG A 313 18.28 -1.25 -4.35
C ARG A 313 17.25 -2.28 -4.80
N TRP A 314 17.31 -2.72 -6.06
CA TRP A 314 16.38 -3.72 -6.60
C TRP A 314 16.52 -5.08 -5.94
N VAL A 315 17.74 -5.58 -5.68
CA VAL A 315 17.92 -6.85 -4.96
C VAL A 315 17.28 -6.79 -3.57
N ARG A 316 17.45 -5.67 -2.86
CA ARG A 316 16.80 -5.42 -1.57
C ARG A 316 15.28 -5.38 -1.69
N GLU A 317 14.74 -4.71 -2.71
CA GLU A 317 13.29 -4.62 -2.95
C GLU A 317 12.68 -5.98 -3.30
N LEU A 318 13.34 -6.80 -4.13
CA LEU A 318 12.89 -8.14 -4.51
C LEU A 318 12.87 -9.10 -3.31
N ALA A 319 13.95 -9.12 -2.52
CA ALA A 319 14.01 -9.91 -1.29
C ALA A 319 12.96 -9.46 -0.27
N ALA A 320 12.80 -8.14 -0.09
CA ALA A 320 11.78 -7.57 0.79
C ALA A 320 10.36 -7.91 0.31
N ALA A 321 10.10 -7.90 -1.00
CA ALA A 321 8.80 -8.25 -1.56
C ALA A 321 8.44 -9.71 -1.30
N ALA A 322 9.37 -10.64 -1.55
CA ALA A 322 9.14 -12.05 -1.31
C ALA A 322 8.97 -12.41 0.18
N LEU A 323 9.78 -11.81 1.06
CA LEU A 323 9.93 -12.25 2.46
C LEU A 323 9.23 -11.36 3.49
N GLY A 324 8.74 -10.20 3.08
CA GLY A 324 8.12 -9.22 3.98
C GLY A 324 6.87 -9.73 4.71
N PRO A 325 6.39 -8.96 5.69
CA PRO A 325 5.24 -9.37 6.48
C PRO A 325 3.95 -9.40 5.65
N SER A 326 3.11 -10.42 5.89
CA SER A 326 1.80 -10.56 5.27
C SER A 326 0.72 -9.69 5.93
N THR A 327 -0.40 -9.51 5.23
CA THR A 327 -1.59 -8.81 5.75
C THR A 327 -2.02 -9.39 7.10
N ALA A 328 -2.11 -10.72 7.23
CA ALA A 328 -2.58 -11.39 8.45
C ALA A 328 -1.68 -11.07 9.66
N TRP A 329 -0.36 -11.08 9.46
CA TRP A 329 0.60 -10.80 10.52
C TRP A 329 0.56 -9.35 11.00
N LEU A 330 0.49 -8.39 10.07
CA LEU A 330 0.43 -6.96 10.42
C LEU A 330 -0.86 -6.63 11.16
N ARG A 331 -1.99 -7.22 10.77
CA ARG A 331 -3.27 -7.02 11.48
C ARG A 331 -3.25 -7.63 12.88
N GLU A 332 -2.59 -8.77 13.07
CA GLU A 332 -2.42 -9.33 14.41
C GLU A 332 -1.57 -8.42 15.30
N LYS A 333 -0.51 -7.81 14.76
CA LYS A 333 0.26 -6.79 15.49
C LYS A 333 -0.60 -5.59 15.84
N GLU A 334 -1.37 -5.06 14.89
CA GLU A 334 -2.31 -3.95 15.15
C GLU A 334 -3.31 -4.32 16.25
N ARG A 335 -3.89 -5.53 16.21
CA ARG A 335 -4.82 -6.03 17.24
C ARG A 335 -4.18 -6.16 18.62
N ARG A 336 -2.92 -6.59 18.68
CA ARG A 336 -2.18 -6.81 19.93
C ARG A 336 -1.75 -5.51 20.61
N TYR A 337 -1.32 -4.52 19.83
CA TYR A 337 -0.70 -3.30 20.36
C TYR A 337 -1.57 -2.04 20.21
N GLY A 338 -2.56 -2.06 19.31
CA GLY A 338 -3.46 -0.95 19.04
C GLY A 338 -4.68 -0.95 19.96
N ALA A 339 -5.26 0.24 20.15
CA ALA A 339 -6.56 0.37 20.80
C ALA A 339 -7.68 -0.09 19.85
N ALA A 340 -8.68 -0.80 20.39
CA ALA A 340 -9.79 -1.36 19.61
C ALA A 340 -10.90 -0.34 19.27
N ASN A 341 -10.54 0.92 19.01
CA ASN A 341 -11.48 2.00 18.72
C ASN A 341 -11.84 2.15 17.22
N TYR A 342 -11.25 1.30 16.37
CA TYR A 342 -11.59 1.16 14.96
C TYR A 342 -11.86 -0.31 14.61
N ALA A 343 -12.61 -0.53 13.53
CA ALA A 343 -12.79 -1.85 12.92
C ALA A 343 -12.29 -1.81 11.46
N PRO A 344 -10.98 -1.97 11.19
CA PRO A 344 -10.45 -1.94 9.82
C PRO A 344 -10.95 -3.13 8.98
N LEU A 345 -11.23 -2.88 7.70
CA LEU A 345 -11.50 -3.94 6.71
C LEU A 345 -10.26 -4.84 6.53
N PRO A 346 -10.40 -6.06 5.96
CA PRO A 346 -9.31 -7.03 5.87
C PRO A 346 -8.27 -6.76 4.77
N ALA A 347 -7.69 -5.56 4.75
CA ALA A 347 -6.56 -5.19 3.91
C ALA A 347 -5.55 -4.34 4.69
N VAL A 348 -4.25 -4.50 4.40
CA VAL A 348 -3.18 -3.67 4.95
C VAL A 348 -2.44 -3.02 3.81
N PHE A 349 -2.69 -1.72 3.60
CA PHE A 349 -2.08 -0.97 2.50
C PHE A 349 -0.63 -0.58 2.83
N GLN A 350 0.28 -0.84 1.90
CA GLN A 350 1.69 -0.42 1.99
C GLN A 350 2.07 0.65 0.96
N ARG A 351 1.23 0.88 -0.05
CA ARG A 351 1.49 1.83 -1.12
C ARG A 351 0.20 2.46 -1.64
N GLY A 352 0.29 3.74 -1.99
CA GLY A 352 -0.76 4.46 -2.71
C GLY A 352 -0.16 5.36 -3.79
N GLU A 353 -0.81 5.40 -4.94
CA GLU A 353 -0.42 6.19 -6.10
C GLU A 353 -1.66 6.58 -6.91
N GLY A 354 -1.88 7.88 -7.08
CA GLY A 354 -3.06 8.38 -7.81
C GLY A 354 -4.37 7.93 -7.14
N VAL A 355 -5.19 7.16 -7.85
CA VAL A 355 -6.45 6.59 -7.33
C VAL A 355 -6.31 5.19 -6.76
N TRP A 356 -5.10 4.62 -6.77
CA TRP A 356 -4.86 3.21 -6.47
C TRP A 356 -4.14 3.03 -5.14
N LEU A 357 -4.48 1.93 -4.47
CA LEU A 357 -3.85 1.41 -3.27
C LEU A 357 -3.33 -0.01 -3.53
N TRP A 358 -2.23 -0.38 -2.89
CA TRP A 358 -1.71 -1.75 -2.91
C TRP A 358 -1.53 -2.26 -1.49
N ASP A 359 -2.04 -3.46 -1.24
CA ASP A 359 -1.82 -4.13 0.04
C ASP A 359 -0.45 -4.82 0.11
N THR A 360 -0.14 -5.34 1.30
CA THR A 360 1.11 -6.05 1.58
C THR A 360 1.23 -7.39 0.88
N ASP A 361 0.15 -7.91 0.31
CA ASP A 361 0.13 -9.14 -0.48
C ASP A 361 0.16 -8.82 -2.00
N GLY A 362 0.36 -7.55 -2.37
CA GLY A 362 0.54 -7.09 -3.76
C GLY A 362 -0.75 -6.77 -4.49
N ARG A 363 -1.92 -6.96 -3.87
CA ARG A 363 -3.20 -6.74 -4.51
C ARG A 363 -3.47 -5.24 -4.66
N ARG A 364 -3.87 -4.84 -5.86
CA ARG A 364 -4.26 -3.47 -6.20
C ARG A 364 -5.75 -3.22 -5.94
N TYR A 365 -6.10 -2.06 -5.41
CA TYR A 365 -7.46 -1.62 -5.09
C TYR A 365 -7.71 -0.19 -5.59
N LEU A 366 -8.87 0.04 -6.18
CA LEU A 366 -9.34 1.40 -6.49
C LEU A 366 -9.85 2.05 -5.20
N ASP A 367 -9.30 3.21 -4.84
CA ASP A 367 -9.75 3.98 -3.69
C ASP A 367 -11.02 4.78 -4.01
N MET A 368 -12.15 4.32 -3.46
CA MET A 368 -13.45 4.99 -3.51
C MET A 368 -13.79 5.65 -2.17
N MET A 369 -12.81 5.92 -1.31
CA MET A 369 -12.99 6.57 0.00
C MET A 369 -12.13 7.84 0.16
N SER A 370 -10.96 7.90 -0.49
CA SER A 370 -9.99 9.01 -0.43
C SER A 370 -9.67 9.47 1.00
N ALA A 371 -9.58 8.51 1.93
CA ALA A 371 -9.45 8.74 3.37
C ALA A 371 -10.42 9.81 3.89
N TYR A 372 -11.72 9.64 3.63
CA TYR A 372 -12.77 10.58 4.04
C TYR A 372 -12.64 11.96 3.39
N SER A 373 -12.14 12.00 2.14
CA SER A 373 -11.85 13.19 1.32
C SER A 373 -10.54 13.91 1.63
N ALA A 374 -9.65 13.34 2.45
CA ALA A 374 -8.31 13.89 2.69
C ALA A 374 -7.34 13.72 1.50
N VAL A 375 -7.51 12.68 0.70
CA VAL A 375 -6.66 12.37 -0.46
C VAL A 375 -7.34 12.82 -1.76
N SER A 376 -7.80 14.07 -1.80
CA SER A 376 -8.58 14.58 -2.94
C SER A 376 -7.74 14.73 -4.22
N PHE A 377 -6.42 14.93 -4.12
CA PHE A 377 -5.52 15.03 -5.28
C PHE A 377 -4.88 13.70 -5.69
N GLY A 378 -5.29 12.60 -5.05
CA GLY A 378 -4.66 11.29 -5.23
C GLY A 378 -3.50 11.03 -4.27
N HIS A 379 -3.21 9.75 -4.07
CA HIS A 379 -2.17 9.27 -3.17
C HIS A 379 -0.79 9.66 -3.67
N SER A 380 0.06 10.14 -2.76
CA SER A 380 1.47 10.46 -3.01
C SER A 380 1.67 11.42 -4.20
N HIS A 381 0.79 12.41 -4.36
CA HIS A 381 0.85 13.35 -5.49
C HIS A 381 2.25 14.00 -5.62
N PRO A 382 2.95 13.87 -6.77
CA PRO A 382 4.37 14.21 -6.87
C PRO A 382 4.73 15.63 -6.41
N ARG A 383 3.94 16.63 -6.80
CA ARG A 383 4.17 18.03 -6.39
C ARG A 383 4.01 18.26 -4.88
N LEU A 384 3.08 17.55 -4.25
CA LEU A 384 2.85 17.67 -2.80
C LEU A 384 3.95 16.98 -2.01
N VAL A 385 4.40 15.80 -2.47
CA VAL A 385 5.56 15.10 -1.90
C VAL A 385 6.83 15.93 -2.05
N GLN A 386 7.04 16.55 -3.21
CA GLN A 386 8.18 17.46 -3.43
C GLN A 386 8.14 18.65 -2.46
N ALA A 387 7.00 19.36 -2.36
CA ALA A 387 6.85 20.49 -1.43
C ALA A 387 7.10 20.09 0.02
N LEU A 388 6.65 18.90 0.43
CA LEU A 388 6.92 18.32 1.75
C LEU A 388 8.41 18.05 1.93
N THR A 389 9.06 17.33 1.01
CA THR A 389 10.46 16.92 1.15
C THR A 389 11.40 18.13 1.14
N GLU A 390 11.22 19.07 0.20
CA GLU A 390 12.05 20.28 0.13
C GLU A 390 11.94 21.14 1.39
N GLN A 391 10.71 21.30 1.92
CA GLN A 391 10.53 22.08 3.14
C GLN A 391 11.03 21.33 4.38
N ALA A 392 10.87 20.01 4.46
CA ALA A 392 11.37 19.20 5.58
C ALA A 392 12.90 19.22 5.68
N GLN A 393 13.61 19.24 4.54
CA GLN A 393 15.06 19.39 4.49
C GLN A 393 15.55 20.77 4.94
N ARG A 394 14.69 21.80 4.86
CA ARG A 394 15.03 23.18 5.22
C ARG A 394 14.64 23.53 6.65
N LEU A 395 13.36 23.39 6.99
CA LEU A 395 12.81 23.76 8.30
C LEU A 395 11.40 23.20 8.49
N ALA A 396 11.22 22.26 9.43
CA ALA A 396 9.92 21.65 9.67
C ALA A 396 9.06 22.40 10.73
N LEU A 397 9.66 22.86 11.84
CA LEU A 397 8.94 23.43 12.98
C LEU A 397 9.81 24.44 13.75
N THR A 398 9.20 25.56 14.17
CA THR A 398 9.84 26.59 15.02
C THR A 398 9.02 27.01 16.25
N SER A 399 7.77 26.53 16.38
CA SER A 399 6.68 27.13 17.17
C SER A 399 6.15 28.46 16.61
N ARG A 400 5.01 28.92 17.16
CA ARG A 400 4.39 30.23 16.88
C ARG A 400 5.04 31.41 17.61
N ALA A 401 6.07 31.17 18.44
CA ALA A 401 6.83 32.22 19.11
C ALA A 401 7.73 33.00 18.15
N PHE A 402 8.09 32.39 17.00
CA PHE A 402 8.91 33.00 15.96
C PHE A 402 8.15 33.00 14.63
N SER A 403 8.40 34.01 13.81
CA SER A 403 7.93 34.05 12.43
C SER A 403 8.69 33.05 11.57
N SER A 404 8.02 32.48 10.57
CA SER A 404 8.63 31.70 9.49
C SER A 404 8.41 32.36 8.14
N ASP A 405 9.20 31.97 7.13
CA ASP A 405 9.07 32.48 5.77
C ASP A 405 7.90 31.84 4.99
N ARG A 406 7.31 30.74 5.50
CA ARG A 406 6.21 30.01 4.83
C ARG A 406 4.83 30.41 5.31
N LEU A 407 4.64 30.62 6.61
CA LEU A 407 3.32 30.85 7.20
C LEU A 407 2.65 32.13 6.65
N PRO A 408 3.31 33.29 6.52
CA PRO A 408 2.66 34.50 6.00
C PRO A 408 2.13 34.32 4.58
N VAL A 409 2.91 33.67 3.71
CA VAL A 409 2.53 33.38 2.32
C VAL A 409 1.34 32.43 2.26
N PHE A 410 1.35 31.39 3.10
CA PHE A 410 0.21 30.47 3.20
C PHE A 410 -1.06 31.19 3.67
N LEU A 411 -0.96 32.04 4.69
CA LEU A 411 -2.10 32.80 5.21
C LEU A 411 -2.69 33.74 4.16
N GLU A 412 -1.83 34.50 3.45
CA GLU A 412 -2.24 35.39 2.38
C GLU A 412 -3.02 34.64 1.30
N ARG A 413 -2.43 33.56 0.77
CA ARG A 413 -3.07 32.77 -0.29
C ARG A 413 -4.35 32.10 0.18
N LEU A 414 -4.37 31.58 1.41
CA LEU A 414 -5.54 30.94 2.00
C LEU A 414 -6.70 31.94 2.13
N CYS A 415 -6.42 33.13 2.66
CA CYS A 415 -7.38 34.21 2.80
C CYS A 415 -7.91 34.69 1.44
N ALA A 416 -7.01 34.89 0.46
CA ALA A 416 -7.37 35.32 -0.88
C ALA A 416 -8.24 34.28 -1.62
N THR A 417 -7.92 33.00 -1.50
CA THR A 417 -8.63 31.90 -2.19
C THR A 417 -10.09 31.80 -1.74
N PHE A 418 -10.35 31.96 -0.44
CA PHE A 418 -11.69 31.79 0.14
C PHE A 418 -12.39 33.11 0.46
N GLY A 419 -11.75 34.25 0.19
CA GLY A 419 -12.32 35.57 0.38
C GLY A 419 -12.58 35.94 1.84
N TYR A 420 -11.63 35.68 2.75
CA TYR A 420 -11.67 36.07 4.17
C TYR A 420 -10.48 36.94 4.53
N GLU A 421 -10.59 37.79 5.56
CA GLU A 421 -9.49 38.69 5.96
C GLU A 421 -8.42 38.03 6.86
N ARG A 422 -8.79 36.95 7.57
CA ARG A 422 -7.94 36.28 8.55
C ARG A 422 -8.14 34.77 8.55
N ALA A 423 -7.07 34.06 8.89
CA ALA A 423 -7.08 32.62 9.13
C ALA A 423 -6.24 32.25 10.35
N LEU A 424 -6.67 31.21 11.07
CA LEU A 424 -5.95 30.60 12.18
C LEU A 424 -5.72 29.12 11.84
N PRO A 425 -4.51 28.76 11.36
CA PRO A 425 -4.16 27.38 11.07
C PRO A 425 -3.93 26.55 12.33
N VAL A 426 -4.44 25.33 12.31
CA VAL A 426 -4.32 24.27 13.33
C VAL A 426 -4.07 22.93 12.62
N ASN A 427 -4.06 21.82 13.34
CA ASN A 427 -3.63 20.53 12.79
C ASN A 427 -4.81 19.71 12.28
N THR A 428 -5.89 19.63 13.07
CA THR A 428 -7.04 18.75 12.76
C THR A 428 -8.35 19.51 12.65
N GLY A 429 -9.33 18.92 11.97
CA GLY A 429 -10.66 19.52 11.84
C GLY A 429 -11.32 19.81 13.20
N LEU A 430 -11.16 18.92 14.18
CA LEU A 430 -11.70 19.14 15.53
C LEU A 430 -11.04 20.35 16.23
N GLU A 431 -9.75 20.61 16.01
CA GLU A 431 -9.09 21.80 16.58
C GLU A 431 -9.61 23.08 15.90
N ALA A 432 -9.91 23.02 14.60
CA ALA A 432 -10.47 24.16 13.87
C ALA A 432 -11.91 24.44 14.33
N VAL A 433 -12.68 23.39 14.61
CA VAL A 433 -13.99 23.50 15.26
C VAL A 433 -13.86 24.08 16.67
N GLU A 434 -12.95 23.58 17.52
CA GLU A 434 -12.72 24.16 18.85
C GLU A 434 -12.33 25.65 18.78
N THR A 435 -11.53 26.02 17.77
CA THR A 435 -11.20 27.43 17.49
C THR A 435 -12.46 28.24 17.17
N ALA A 436 -13.32 27.71 16.30
CA ALA A 436 -14.60 28.34 15.93
C ALA A 436 -15.55 28.47 17.14
N LEU A 437 -15.67 27.44 17.98
CA LEU A 437 -16.49 27.48 19.20
C LEU A 437 -15.99 28.55 20.18
N LYS A 438 -14.67 28.66 20.35
CA LYS A 438 -14.05 29.70 21.19
C LYS A 438 -14.27 31.10 20.61
N ALA A 439 -14.09 31.28 19.30
CA ALA A 439 -14.31 32.54 18.61
C ALA A 439 -15.76 33.00 18.77
N ALA A 440 -16.72 32.10 18.49
CA ALA A 440 -18.15 32.36 18.62
C ALA A 440 -18.55 32.77 20.04
N ARG A 441 -18.09 32.05 21.06
CA ARG A 441 -18.36 32.41 22.47
C ARG A 441 -17.77 33.77 22.83
N LYS A 442 -16.52 34.01 22.48
CA LYS A 442 -15.83 35.26 22.81
C LYS A 442 -16.46 36.45 22.10
N TRP A 443 -16.80 36.31 20.82
CA TRP A 443 -17.61 37.27 20.08
C TRP A 443 -18.99 37.49 20.71
N GLY A 444 -19.66 36.41 21.13
CA GLY A 444 -20.93 36.46 21.83
C GLY A 444 -20.87 37.35 23.07
N TYR A 445 -19.84 37.20 23.90
CA TYR A 445 -19.64 38.00 25.10
C TYR A 445 -19.20 39.44 24.81
N GLN A 446 -18.21 39.62 23.93
CA GLN A 446 -17.53 40.91 23.74
C GLN A 446 -18.22 41.83 22.74
N VAL A 447 -18.89 41.26 21.72
CA VAL A 447 -19.42 42.02 20.57
C VAL A 447 -20.95 41.93 20.52
N LYS A 448 -21.54 40.76 20.77
CA LYS A 448 -22.99 40.63 20.84
C LYS A 448 -23.56 41.11 22.17
N GLY A 449 -22.79 41.01 23.26
CA GLY A 449 -23.20 41.45 24.60
C GLY A 449 -23.96 40.39 25.39
N ILE A 450 -23.76 39.10 25.07
CA ILE A 450 -24.33 37.99 25.82
C ILE A 450 -23.73 37.98 27.24
N ALA A 451 -24.56 37.67 28.25
CA ALA A 451 -24.09 37.61 29.63
C ALA A 451 -23.03 36.50 29.82
N PRO A 452 -22.00 36.70 30.68
CA PRO A 452 -20.97 35.70 30.92
C PRO A 452 -21.52 34.30 31.25
N GLY A 453 -21.01 33.28 30.57
CA GLY A 453 -21.42 31.88 30.78
C GLY A 453 -22.77 31.50 30.16
N LYS A 454 -23.44 32.40 29.43
CA LYS A 454 -24.75 32.13 28.80
C LYS A 454 -24.68 31.81 27.30
N ALA A 455 -23.56 32.02 26.63
CA ALA A 455 -23.47 31.87 25.18
C ALA A 455 -23.88 30.46 24.72
N ARG A 456 -24.85 30.40 23.80
CA ARG A 456 -25.35 29.17 23.19
C ARG A 456 -24.82 29.02 21.77
N ILE A 457 -24.51 27.79 21.38
CA ILE A 457 -24.15 27.39 20.02
C ILE A 457 -25.11 26.29 19.59
N ILE A 458 -25.75 26.49 18.45
CA ILE A 458 -26.69 25.54 17.85
C ILE A 458 -25.93 24.72 16.81
N ALA A 459 -26.10 23.40 16.81
CA ALA A 459 -25.71 22.51 15.73
C ALA A 459 -26.91 21.68 15.26
N CYS A 460 -26.73 20.82 14.26
CA CYS A 460 -27.81 19.96 13.77
C CYS A 460 -27.70 18.53 14.31
N ASP A 461 -28.83 17.85 14.51
CA ASP A 461 -28.84 16.40 14.72
C ASP A 461 -28.18 15.69 13.52
N GLY A 462 -27.38 14.65 13.78
CA GLY A 462 -26.61 13.93 12.76
C GLY A 462 -25.22 14.53 12.48
N ASN A 463 -24.86 15.63 13.15
CA ASN A 463 -23.55 16.28 12.95
C ASN A 463 -22.37 15.39 13.30
N PHE A 464 -21.24 15.67 12.65
CA PHE A 464 -19.91 15.24 13.06
C PHE A 464 -18.90 16.36 12.85
N HIS A 465 -18.62 17.09 13.92
CA HIS A 465 -17.60 18.13 13.92
C HIS A 465 -16.27 17.68 14.56
N GLY A 466 -16.14 16.40 14.91
CA GLY A 466 -14.96 15.84 15.59
C GLY A 466 -15.27 15.09 16.88
N ARG A 467 -14.22 14.82 17.69
CA ARG A 467 -14.29 13.92 18.86
C ARG A 467 -13.72 14.50 20.16
N SER A 468 -13.58 15.83 20.28
CA SER A 468 -13.25 16.46 21.57
C SER A 468 -14.45 16.43 22.53
N ILE A 469 -14.23 16.63 23.83
CA ILE A 469 -15.30 16.62 24.85
C ILE A 469 -16.40 17.64 24.52
N ALA A 470 -16.05 18.87 24.12
CA ALA A 470 -17.05 19.88 23.79
C ALA A 470 -17.83 19.50 22.53
N ILE A 471 -17.12 19.02 21.50
CA ILE A 471 -17.71 18.69 20.21
C ILE A 471 -18.65 17.49 20.30
N VAL A 472 -18.28 16.41 21.01
CA VAL A 472 -19.21 15.28 21.21
C VAL A 472 -20.41 15.68 22.06
N GLY A 473 -20.29 16.76 22.86
CA GLY A 473 -21.41 17.42 23.52
C GLY A 473 -22.47 17.99 22.55
N LEU A 474 -22.11 18.28 21.30
CA LEU A 474 -23.03 18.67 20.21
C LEU A 474 -23.57 17.47 19.42
N SER A 475 -22.96 16.28 19.51
CA SER A 475 -23.41 15.10 18.76
C SER A 475 -24.81 14.66 19.20
N SER A 476 -25.67 14.23 18.27
CA SER A 476 -26.94 13.53 18.57
C SER A 476 -26.77 12.01 18.69
N ASN A 477 -25.62 11.47 18.29
CA ASN A 477 -25.30 10.06 18.43
C ASN A 477 -24.93 9.73 19.88
N ALA A 478 -25.76 8.91 20.53
CA ALA A 478 -25.56 8.50 21.92
C ALA A 478 -24.24 7.77 22.16
N HIS A 479 -23.76 6.98 21.19
CA HIS A 479 -22.48 6.27 21.30
C HIS A 479 -21.30 7.24 21.38
N TYR A 480 -21.33 8.34 20.62
CA TYR A 480 -20.26 9.35 20.67
C TYR A 480 -20.20 10.13 22.00
N ARG A 481 -21.28 10.08 22.80
CA ARG A 481 -21.39 10.80 24.08
C ARG A 481 -21.15 9.90 25.30
N ALA A 482 -21.43 8.61 25.18
CA ALA A 482 -21.47 7.69 26.30
C ALA A 482 -20.14 7.69 27.08
N GLY A 483 -20.21 8.01 28.38
CA GLY A 483 -19.04 7.97 29.28
C GLY A 483 -18.12 9.20 29.27
N PHE A 484 -18.42 10.27 28.50
CA PHE A 484 -17.56 11.46 28.38
C PHE A 484 -18.07 12.73 29.09
N GLY A 485 -19.23 12.65 29.76
CA GLY A 485 -19.83 13.80 30.44
C GLY A 485 -19.14 14.18 31.77
N PRO A 486 -19.49 15.34 32.37
CA PRO A 486 -20.46 16.33 31.88
C PRO A 486 -19.92 17.18 30.72
N PHE A 487 -20.80 17.56 29.79
CA PHE A 487 -20.46 18.42 28.65
C PHE A 487 -20.59 19.91 28.99
N PRO A 488 -19.85 20.80 28.31
CA PRO A 488 -20.01 22.24 28.49
C PRO A 488 -21.47 22.67 28.25
N PRO A 489 -22.04 23.58 29.09
CA PRO A 489 -23.38 24.10 28.87
C PRO A 489 -23.45 24.98 27.61
N GLY A 490 -24.66 25.26 27.14
CA GLY A 490 -24.90 26.12 25.97
C GLY A 490 -24.60 25.44 24.63
N LEU A 491 -24.73 24.12 24.56
CA LEU A 491 -24.62 23.33 23.34
C LEU A 491 -26.01 22.79 23.00
N GLU A 492 -26.58 23.23 21.88
CA GLU A 492 -27.96 22.98 21.48
C GLU A 492 -28.02 22.25 20.14
N ARG A 493 -29.12 21.53 19.88
CA ARG A 493 -29.33 20.83 18.60
C ARG A 493 -30.71 21.09 18.03
N ILE A 494 -30.78 21.14 16.70
CA ILE A 494 -32.02 21.20 15.91
C ILE A 494 -32.02 20.09 14.84
N PRO A 495 -33.17 19.72 14.26
CA PRO A 495 -33.19 18.85 13.08
C PRO A 495 -32.37 19.43 11.92
N PHE A 496 -31.60 18.59 11.22
CA PHE A 496 -30.86 19.01 10.03
C PHE A 496 -31.81 19.24 8.84
N GLY A 497 -31.59 20.31 8.08
CA GLY A 497 -32.42 20.65 6.92
C GLY A 497 -33.72 21.41 7.26
N ASP A 498 -33.92 21.77 8.54
CA ASP A 498 -35.07 22.54 9.01
C ASP A 498 -34.64 23.95 9.46
N ALA A 499 -34.79 24.93 8.57
CA ALA A 499 -34.41 26.31 8.86
C ALA A 499 -35.40 27.01 9.82
N ASP A 500 -36.65 26.57 9.87
CA ASP A 500 -37.64 27.14 10.80
C ASP A 500 -37.34 26.69 12.24
N ALA A 501 -36.88 25.45 12.42
CA ALA A 501 -36.36 24.98 13.70
C ALA A 501 -35.14 25.78 14.17
N LEU A 502 -34.26 26.20 13.25
CA LEU A 502 -33.17 27.12 13.58
C LEU A 502 -33.72 28.46 14.11
N GLU A 503 -34.64 29.08 13.37
CA GLU A 503 -35.23 30.36 13.76
C GLU A 503 -35.92 30.26 15.14
N ALA A 504 -36.65 29.18 15.40
CA ALA A 504 -37.32 28.94 16.67
C ALA A 504 -36.35 28.69 17.85
N ALA A 505 -35.17 28.10 17.60
CA ALA A 505 -34.19 27.78 18.63
C ALA A 505 -33.32 28.99 19.05
N ILE A 506 -33.28 30.05 18.24
CA ILE A 506 -32.48 31.24 18.52
C ILE A 506 -33.05 32.01 19.72
N THR A 507 -32.19 32.32 20.68
CA THR A 507 -32.48 33.23 21.79
C THR A 507 -31.51 34.41 21.79
N PRO A 508 -31.72 35.44 22.64
CA PRO A 508 -30.75 36.53 22.78
C PRO A 508 -29.33 36.05 23.12
N ASP A 509 -29.22 34.91 23.80
CA ASP A 509 -27.97 34.26 24.20
C ASP A 509 -27.32 33.38 23.10
N THR A 510 -27.94 33.23 21.93
CA THR A 510 -27.37 32.43 20.83
C THR A 510 -26.24 33.18 20.14
N ALA A 511 -25.02 32.64 20.21
CA ALA A 511 -23.84 33.23 19.59
C ALA A 511 -23.65 32.78 18.14
N ALA A 512 -23.82 31.48 17.87
CA ALA A 512 -23.54 30.89 16.56
C ALA A 512 -24.44 29.70 16.21
N PHE A 513 -24.57 29.47 14.91
CA PHE A 513 -25.06 28.25 14.30
C PHE A 513 -23.90 27.58 13.55
N LEU A 514 -23.53 26.36 13.96
CA LEU A 514 -22.48 25.54 13.35
C LEU A 514 -23.13 24.46 12.50
N VAL A 515 -22.78 24.38 11.21
CA VAL A 515 -23.45 23.49 10.27
C VAL A 515 -22.49 22.90 9.23
N GLU A 516 -22.65 21.61 8.94
CA GLU A 516 -22.08 20.99 7.74
C GLU A 516 -23.00 21.31 6.54
N PRO A 517 -22.49 21.82 5.40
CA PRO A 517 -23.31 22.03 4.20
C PRO A 517 -23.97 20.75 3.67
N ILE A 518 -23.29 19.62 3.84
CA ILE A 518 -23.78 18.26 3.61
C ILE A 518 -23.25 17.42 4.77
N GLN A 519 -24.11 16.72 5.51
CA GLN A 519 -23.64 15.87 6.60
C GLN A 519 -22.93 14.65 6.06
N GLY A 520 -21.63 14.59 6.30
CA GLY A 520 -20.77 13.51 5.86
C GLY A 520 -21.01 12.23 6.64
N GLU A 521 -20.69 12.29 7.93
CA GLU A 521 -20.82 11.16 8.84
C GLU A 521 -22.27 10.76 9.15
N GLY A 522 -23.22 11.70 9.00
CA GLY A 522 -24.65 11.42 9.07
C GLY A 522 -25.18 10.52 7.94
N GLY A 523 -24.35 10.18 6.95
CA GLY A 523 -24.72 9.31 5.83
C GLY A 523 -24.89 10.05 4.51
N ILE A 524 -24.03 11.03 4.23
CA ILE A 524 -24.06 11.84 3.01
C ILE A 524 -25.45 12.49 2.82
N VAL A 525 -25.93 13.19 3.85
CA VAL A 525 -27.27 13.80 3.83
C VAL A 525 -27.17 15.19 3.20
N VAL A 526 -27.75 15.34 2.02
CA VAL A 526 -27.88 16.62 1.32
C VAL A 526 -29.13 17.32 1.84
N PRO A 527 -29.05 18.56 2.36
CA PRO A 527 -30.24 19.28 2.82
C PRO A 527 -31.15 19.68 1.65
N PRO A 528 -32.42 20.05 1.93
CA PRO A 528 -33.30 20.63 0.92
C PRO A 528 -32.68 21.86 0.25
N ALA A 529 -33.00 22.08 -1.03
CA ALA A 529 -32.51 23.25 -1.76
C ALA A 529 -32.96 24.54 -1.07
N GLY A 530 -32.04 25.49 -0.91
CA GLY A 530 -32.29 26.78 -0.28
C GLY A 530 -32.13 26.77 1.24
N TYR A 531 -31.86 25.62 1.86
CA TYR A 531 -31.69 25.50 3.31
C TYR A 531 -30.54 26.39 3.83
N LEU A 532 -29.36 26.34 3.22
CA LEU A 532 -28.20 27.10 3.70
C LEU A 532 -28.40 28.60 3.49
N SER A 533 -28.96 28.99 2.35
CA SER A 533 -29.29 30.40 2.08
C SER A 533 -30.30 30.95 3.08
N ARG A 534 -31.34 30.18 3.42
CA ARG A 534 -32.31 30.54 4.46
C ARG A 534 -31.69 30.61 5.85
N CYS A 535 -30.83 29.67 6.23
CA CYS A 535 -30.10 29.74 7.49
C CYS A 535 -29.22 31.00 7.56
N ALA A 536 -28.54 31.37 6.48
CA ALA A 536 -27.72 32.58 6.42
C ALA A 536 -28.56 33.85 6.60
N GLU A 537 -29.76 33.91 6.01
CA GLU A 537 -30.71 35.01 6.23
C GLU A 537 -31.13 35.11 7.69
N ILE A 538 -31.55 34.00 8.30
CA ILE A 538 -31.98 33.93 9.71
C ILE A 538 -30.83 34.38 10.61
N CYS A 539 -29.64 33.79 10.47
CA CYS A 539 -28.46 34.14 11.24
C CYS A 539 -28.16 35.65 11.18
N ARG A 540 -28.20 36.24 9.97
CA ARG A 540 -28.00 37.68 9.78
C ARG A 540 -29.06 38.52 10.49
N ARG A 541 -30.35 38.20 10.35
CA ARG A 541 -31.45 38.93 11.01
C ARG A 541 -31.32 38.94 12.53
N HIS A 542 -30.89 37.82 13.10
CA HIS A 542 -30.79 37.65 14.56
C HIS A 542 -29.41 37.97 15.14
N LYS A 543 -28.48 38.48 14.32
CA LYS A 543 -27.08 38.72 14.71
C LYS A 543 -26.48 37.45 15.36
N VAL A 544 -26.62 36.31 14.69
CA VAL A 544 -26.04 35.01 15.06
C VAL A 544 -25.01 34.67 13.99
N LEU A 545 -23.83 34.22 14.38
CA LEU A 545 -22.79 33.84 13.42
C LEU A 545 -23.18 32.54 12.70
N LEU A 546 -23.11 32.53 11.37
CA LEU A 546 -23.13 31.29 10.59
C LEU A 546 -21.71 30.75 10.45
N ILE A 547 -21.46 29.54 10.95
CA ILE A 547 -20.17 28.86 10.82
C ILE A 547 -20.35 27.59 10.00
N ALA A 548 -19.68 27.52 8.85
CA ALA A 548 -19.72 26.38 7.96
C ALA A 548 -18.55 25.43 8.22
N ASP A 549 -18.86 24.18 8.56
CA ASP A 549 -17.90 23.09 8.60
C ASP A 549 -17.74 22.46 7.22
N GLU A 550 -16.70 22.89 6.51
CA GLU A 550 -16.36 22.43 5.16
C GLU A 550 -15.14 21.49 5.18
N VAL A 551 -14.83 20.90 6.34
CA VAL A 551 -13.69 19.98 6.50
C VAL A 551 -13.78 18.81 5.53
N GLN A 552 -14.99 18.27 5.28
CA GLN A 552 -15.21 17.21 4.28
C GLN A 552 -15.71 17.72 2.94
N THR A 553 -16.59 18.71 2.93
CA THR A 553 -17.37 19.10 1.75
C THR A 553 -16.67 20.14 0.86
N GLY A 554 -15.67 20.84 1.42
CA GLY A 554 -14.93 21.88 0.74
C GLY A 554 -13.83 21.34 -0.17
N LEU A 555 -12.99 22.26 -0.64
CA LEU A 555 -11.82 21.99 -1.47
C LEU A 555 -12.15 21.18 -2.73
N GLY A 556 -13.31 21.43 -3.31
CA GLY A 556 -13.73 20.85 -4.58
C GLY A 556 -14.53 19.56 -4.51
N ARG A 557 -14.69 18.95 -3.33
CA ARG A 557 -15.31 17.62 -3.17
C ARG A 557 -16.71 17.54 -3.77
N THR A 558 -17.52 18.58 -3.58
CA THR A 558 -18.94 18.58 -3.94
C THR A 558 -19.25 19.17 -5.31
N GLY A 559 -18.23 19.40 -6.15
CA GLY A 559 -18.42 20.01 -7.49
C GLY A 559 -18.31 21.54 -7.52
N ARG A 560 -18.07 22.16 -6.37
CA ARG A 560 -17.73 23.58 -6.20
C ARG A 560 -16.53 23.70 -5.28
N LEU A 561 -15.86 24.85 -5.27
CA LEU A 561 -14.71 25.09 -4.40
C LEU A 561 -15.10 24.91 -2.92
N LEU A 562 -16.20 25.53 -2.50
CA LEU A 562 -16.89 25.28 -1.24
C LEU A 562 -18.30 24.74 -1.52
N ALA A 563 -18.82 23.85 -0.67
CA ALA A 563 -20.19 23.39 -0.81
C ALA A 563 -21.22 24.52 -0.57
N CYS A 564 -20.90 25.52 0.26
CA CYS A 564 -21.70 26.73 0.42
C CYS A 564 -21.91 27.51 -0.90
N ASP A 565 -21.00 27.39 -1.87
CA ASP A 565 -21.11 28.07 -3.17
C ASP A 565 -22.29 27.55 -4.00
N HIS A 566 -22.80 26.34 -3.72
CA HIS A 566 -24.01 25.81 -4.39
C HIS A 566 -25.25 26.68 -4.13
N GLU A 567 -25.28 27.43 -3.02
CA GLU A 567 -26.37 28.33 -2.68
C GLU A 567 -25.92 29.80 -2.56
N GLY A 568 -24.71 30.12 -3.04
CA GLY A 568 -24.17 31.49 -2.98
C GLY A 568 -23.98 32.02 -1.55
N VAL A 569 -23.75 31.14 -0.58
CA VAL A 569 -23.61 31.51 0.83
C VAL A 569 -22.14 31.72 1.18
N ARG A 570 -21.82 32.88 1.76
CA ARG A 570 -20.56 33.13 2.46
C ARG A 570 -20.82 33.13 3.97
N ALA A 571 -20.32 32.11 4.68
CA ALA A 571 -20.45 32.01 6.13
C ALA A 571 -19.60 33.08 6.86
N ASP A 572 -19.96 33.44 8.08
CA ASP A 572 -19.16 34.35 8.92
C ASP A 572 -17.84 33.69 9.38
N GLY A 573 -17.87 32.36 9.56
CA GLY A 573 -16.70 31.53 9.83
C GLY A 573 -16.67 30.31 8.93
N LEU A 574 -15.49 29.95 8.43
CA LEU A 574 -15.25 28.80 7.58
C LEU A 574 -14.22 27.87 8.24
N ILE A 575 -14.53 26.58 8.29
CA ILE A 575 -13.64 25.55 8.82
C ILE A 575 -13.17 24.67 7.67
N LEU A 576 -11.85 24.57 7.49
CA LEU A 576 -11.21 23.73 6.48
C LEU A 576 -10.26 22.73 7.14
N GLY A 577 -10.05 21.59 6.47
CA GLY A 577 -9.14 20.54 6.92
C GLY A 577 -8.88 19.51 5.85
N LYS A 578 -8.59 18.26 6.27
CA LYS A 578 -8.46 17.07 5.39
C LYS A 578 -7.60 17.34 4.14
N ALA A 579 -8.21 17.59 2.98
CA ALA A 579 -7.50 17.82 1.73
C ALA A 579 -6.57 19.04 1.76
N LEU A 580 -6.72 19.97 2.70
CA LEU A 580 -5.80 21.09 2.91
C LEU A 580 -4.37 20.62 3.23
N GLY A 581 -4.23 19.44 3.83
CA GLY A 581 -2.94 18.80 4.08
C GLY A 581 -2.45 17.88 2.96
N GLY A 582 -3.17 17.83 1.83
CA GLY A 582 -2.78 17.07 0.65
C GLY A 582 -2.78 15.55 0.84
N GLY A 583 -3.39 15.04 1.91
CA GLY A 583 -3.29 13.62 2.30
C GLY A 583 -1.93 13.23 2.91
N LEU A 584 -1.02 14.19 3.11
CA LEU A 584 0.33 13.95 3.63
C LEU A 584 0.48 14.37 5.10
N LEU A 585 -0.17 15.46 5.50
CA LEU A 585 -0.04 16.05 6.83
C LEU A 585 -1.40 16.44 7.42
N PRO A 586 -1.56 16.42 8.76
CA PRO A 586 -2.71 17.05 9.40
C PRO A 586 -2.59 18.58 9.28
N VAL A 587 -3.43 19.17 8.44
CA VAL A 587 -3.55 20.63 8.27
C VAL A 587 -5.02 21.03 8.28
N SER A 588 -5.37 22.03 9.08
CA SER A 588 -6.72 22.59 9.16
C SER A 588 -6.66 24.08 9.47
N ALA A 589 -7.75 24.80 9.25
CA ALA A 589 -7.80 26.24 9.51
C ALA A 589 -9.22 26.69 9.83
N PHE A 590 -9.32 27.66 10.74
CA PHE A 590 -10.52 28.48 10.90
C PHE A 590 -10.30 29.82 10.21
N LEU A 591 -11.18 30.22 9.30
CA LEU A 591 -11.12 31.47 8.56
C LEU A 591 -12.33 32.33 8.95
N ALA A 592 -12.10 33.63 9.10
CA ALA A 592 -13.16 34.60 9.37
C ALA A 592 -12.67 36.02 9.03
N ASP A 593 -13.60 36.97 8.96
CA ASP A 593 -13.23 38.39 8.90
C ASP A 593 -12.77 38.89 10.27
N ARG A 594 -12.10 40.04 10.30
CA ARG A 594 -11.56 40.64 11.53
C ARG A 594 -12.62 40.83 12.61
N ALA A 595 -13.85 41.14 12.22
CA ALA A 595 -14.98 41.31 13.13
C ALA A 595 -15.26 40.07 14.01
N LEU A 596 -14.86 38.87 13.56
CA LEU A 596 -14.95 37.63 14.33
C LEU A 596 -13.56 37.15 14.81
N MET A 597 -12.51 37.26 13.98
CA MET A 597 -11.20 36.71 14.35
C MET A 597 -10.46 37.54 15.42
N ASP A 598 -10.57 38.87 15.38
CA ASP A 598 -9.79 39.77 16.24
C ASP A 598 -10.30 39.79 17.71
N VAL A 599 -11.25 38.92 18.07
CA VAL A 599 -11.59 38.62 19.46
C VAL A 599 -10.44 37.90 20.18
N PHE A 600 -9.55 37.24 19.45
CA PHE A 600 -8.35 36.61 20.02
C PHE A 600 -7.19 37.62 20.12
N GLY A 601 -6.73 37.86 21.34
CA GLY A 601 -5.46 38.50 21.65
C GLY A 601 -4.35 37.47 21.95
N PRO A 602 -3.09 37.92 22.07
CA PRO A 602 -1.97 37.07 22.45
C PRO A 602 -2.26 36.27 23.74
N GLY A 603 -2.14 34.94 23.66
CA GLY A 603 -2.35 34.02 24.79
C GLY A 603 -3.74 33.40 24.89
N ASP A 604 -4.76 33.89 24.17
CA ASP A 604 -6.12 33.32 24.24
C ASP A 604 -6.26 31.94 23.59
N HIS A 605 -5.44 31.64 22.59
CA HIS A 605 -5.45 30.40 21.82
C HIS A 605 -4.02 30.06 21.37
N GLY A 606 -3.70 28.77 21.23
CA GLY A 606 -2.39 28.33 20.78
C GLY A 606 -2.39 26.88 20.32
N SER A 607 -1.45 26.54 19.45
CA SER A 607 -1.17 25.19 18.98
C SER A 607 0.32 25.08 18.66
N THR A 608 0.98 24.03 19.17
CA THR A 608 2.43 23.83 18.96
C THR A 608 2.76 23.65 17.49
N PHE A 609 1.97 22.85 16.78
CA PHE A 609 2.17 22.52 15.37
C PHE A 609 1.31 23.38 14.43
N GLY A 610 0.31 24.11 14.94
CA GLY A 610 -0.58 24.94 14.14
C GLY A 610 0.18 26.00 13.34
N GLY A 611 0.09 25.93 12.01
CA GLY A 611 0.77 26.86 11.10
C GLY A 611 2.30 26.68 11.04
N ASN A 612 2.80 25.48 11.31
CA ASN A 612 4.23 25.19 11.13
C ASN A 612 4.69 25.36 9.66
N PRO A 613 5.98 25.64 9.40
CA PRO A 613 6.49 25.89 8.05
C PRO A 613 6.24 24.75 7.06
N LEU A 614 6.34 23.49 7.50
CA LEU A 614 6.11 22.31 6.66
C LEU A 614 4.66 22.23 6.18
N ALA A 615 3.70 22.32 7.10
CA ALA A 615 2.28 22.36 6.81
C ALA A 615 1.91 23.57 5.93
N ALA A 616 2.50 24.74 6.18
CA ALA A 616 2.26 25.94 5.40
C ALA A 616 2.76 25.79 3.94
N ALA A 617 3.91 25.15 3.71
CA ALA A 617 4.41 24.88 2.37
C ALA A 617 3.49 23.90 1.61
N VAL A 618 3.13 22.78 2.22
CA VAL A 618 2.22 21.79 1.62
C VAL A 618 0.83 22.40 1.36
N GLY A 619 0.27 23.13 2.32
CA GLY A 619 -1.01 23.82 2.17
C GLY A 619 -1.00 24.87 1.07
N THR A 620 0.10 25.61 0.91
CA THR A 620 0.27 26.56 -0.20
C THR A 620 0.27 25.87 -1.57
N GLU A 621 0.89 24.69 -1.65
CA GLU A 621 0.90 23.88 -2.88
C GLU A 621 -0.48 23.28 -3.19
N VAL A 622 -1.23 22.85 -2.16
CA VAL A 622 -2.64 22.45 -2.32
C VAL A 622 -3.47 23.59 -2.92
N LEU A 623 -3.32 24.82 -2.42
CA LEU A 623 -4.02 25.99 -2.96
C LEU A 623 -3.62 26.26 -4.42
N ALA A 624 -2.35 26.05 -4.77
CA ALA A 624 -1.87 26.14 -6.16
C ALA A 624 -2.53 25.11 -7.07
N LEU A 625 -2.66 23.87 -6.61
CA LEU A 625 -3.32 22.80 -7.36
C LEU A 625 -4.81 23.09 -7.56
N LEU A 626 -5.49 23.63 -6.54
CA LEU A 626 -6.89 24.03 -6.66
C LEU A 626 -7.08 25.11 -7.74
N GLU A 627 -6.26 26.16 -7.68
CA GLU A 627 -6.30 27.26 -8.64
C GLU A 627 -6.02 26.78 -10.07
N GLN A 628 -4.98 25.95 -10.25
CA GLN A 628 -4.55 25.49 -11.57
C GLN A 628 -5.48 24.43 -12.18
N LEU A 629 -5.85 23.41 -11.39
CA LEU A 629 -6.56 22.23 -11.90
C LEU A 629 -8.07 22.38 -11.87
N ARG A 630 -8.58 23.27 -11.02
CA ARG A 630 -10.03 23.48 -10.79
C ARG A 630 -10.79 22.14 -10.68
N PRO A 631 -10.33 21.20 -9.83
CA PRO A 631 -10.76 19.79 -9.88
C PRO A 631 -12.25 19.60 -9.59
N TRP A 632 -12.90 20.61 -9.01
CA TRP A 632 -14.34 20.61 -8.74
C TRP A 632 -15.21 20.61 -10.00
N GLU A 633 -14.75 21.18 -11.12
CA GLU A 633 -15.52 21.14 -12.38
C GLU A 633 -15.67 19.70 -12.87
N ARG A 634 -14.58 18.93 -12.79
CA ARG A 634 -14.59 17.50 -13.07
C ARG A 634 -15.41 16.73 -12.05
N ALA A 635 -15.27 17.05 -10.77
CA ALA A 635 -16.00 16.39 -9.70
C ALA A 635 -17.52 16.56 -9.86
N GLU A 636 -17.99 17.72 -10.32
CA GLU A 636 -19.41 17.95 -10.63
C GLU A 636 -19.88 17.04 -11.77
N ARG A 637 -19.16 17.05 -12.90
CA ARG A 637 -19.51 16.24 -14.07
C ARG A 637 -19.53 14.75 -13.76
N LEU A 638 -18.43 14.23 -13.21
CA LEU A 638 -18.29 12.80 -12.89
C LEU A 638 -19.19 12.36 -11.74
N GLY A 639 -19.42 13.24 -10.76
CA GLY A 639 -20.36 13.01 -9.67
C GLY A 639 -21.80 12.86 -10.16
N THR A 640 -22.24 13.75 -11.05
CA THR A 640 -23.57 13.64 -11.69
C THR A 640 -23.69 12.33 -12.46
N HIS A 641 -22.68 11.95 -13.24
CA HIS A 641 -22.65 10.67 -13.96
C HIS A 641 -22.77 9.48 -13.00
N LEU A 642 -21.93 9.41 -11.96
CA LEU A 642 -21.95 8.35 -10.96
C LEU A 642 -23.32 8.21 -10.29
N ILE A 643 -23.92 9.32 -9.86
CA ILE A 643 -25.24 9.31 -9.21
C ILE A 643 -26.31 8.80 -10.18
N GLN A 644 -26.29 9.27 -11.43
CA GLN A 644 -27.28 8.89 -12.43
C GLN A 644 -27.16 7.41 -12.81
N SER A 645 -25.95 6.92 -13.11
CA SER A 645 -25.71 5.51 -13.45
C SER A 645 -26.13 4.56 -12.34
N LEU A 646 -25.89 4.90 -11.07
CA LEU A 646 -26.33 4.06 -9.94
C LEU A 646 -27.86 4.07 -9.77
N ARG A 647 -28.54 5.18 -10.08
CA ARG A 647 -30.00 5.28 -10.03
C ARG A 647 -30.64 4.46 -11.15
N ASP A 648 -30.12 4.59 -12.36
CA ASP A 648 -30.61 3.88 -13.54
C ASP A 648 -30.39 2.37 -13.46
N ALA A 649 -29.43 1.92 -12.64
CA ALA A 649 -29.18 0.51 -12.39
C ALA A 649 -30.30 -0.23 -11.61
N ASP A 650 -31.24 0.52 -11.01
CA ASP A 650 -32.40 0.04 -10.22
C ASP A 650 -32.03 -1.11 -9.26
N LEU A 651 -31.14 -0.79 -8.33
CA LEU A 651 -30.48 -1.78 -7.47
C LEU A 651 -31.42 -2.24 -6.33
N PRO A 652 -31.65 -3.56 -6.16
CA PRO A 652 -32.50 -4.05 -5.09
C PRO A 652 -32.00 -3.62 -3.71
N GLY A 653 -32.94 -3.20 -2.84
CA GLY A 653 -32.62 -2.83 -1.46
C GLY A 653 -31.94 -1.47 -1.28
N VAL A 654 -31.68 -0.74 -2.36
CA VAL A 654 -31.24 0.66 -2.31
C VAL A 654 -32.46 1.55 -2.14
N ARG A 655 -32.49 2.31 -1.04
CA ARG A 655 -33.54 3.26 -0.70
C ARG A 655 -33.32 4.62 -1.36
N ALA A 656 -32.07 5.07 -1.38
CA ALA A 656 -31.72 6.37 -1.95
C ALA A 656 -30.25 6.43 -2.37
N ILE A 657 -30.00 7.09 -3.51
CA ILE A 657 -28.66 7.52 -3.94
C ILE A 657 -28.64 9.03 -3.87
N ARG A 658 -27.76 9.57 -3.03
CA ARG A 658 -27.69 10.99 -2.69
C ARG A 658 -26.25 11.47 -2.62
N GLY A 659 -26.04 12.76 -2.85
CA GLY A 659 -24.70 13.36 -2.86
C GLY A 659 -24.62 14.58 -3.75
N ARG A 660 -23.44 15.21 -3.76
CA ARG A 660 -23.04 16.24 -4.72
C ARG A 660 -21.58 16.03 -5.09
N GLY A 661 -21.24 16.29 -6.35
CA GLY A 661 -19.92 15.99 -6.88
C GLY A 661 -19.50 14.54 -6.60
N LEU A 662 -18.23 14.34 -6.25
CA LEU A 662 -17.69 13.02 -5.89
C LEU A 662 -17.84 12.74 -4.38
N LEU A 663 -18.94 13.14 -3.76
CA LEU A 663 -19.34 12.74 -2.41
C LEU A 663 -20.72 12.11 -2.48
N VAL A 664 -20.76 10.78 -2.65
CA VAL A 664 -21.99 10.03 -2.93
C VAL A 664 -22.23 8.99 -1.84
N GLY A 665 -23.47 8.88 -1.39
CA GLY A 665 -23.95 7.87 -0.47
C GLY A 665 -25.00 6.99 -1.14
N VAL A 666 -24.84 5.67 -1.00
CA VAL A 666 -25.84 4.67 -1.37
C VAL A 666 -26.48 4.17 -0.08
N ALA A 667 -27.69 4.66 0.21
CA ALA A 667 -28.42 4.30 1.42
C ALA A 667 -29.28 3.05 1.15
N PHE A 668 -29.10 2.02 1.97
CA PHE A 668 -29.88 0.79 1.90
C PHE A 668 -31.11 0.86 2.79
N GLU A 669 -32.07 -0.02 2.52
CA GLU A 669 -33.18 -0.30 3.43
C GLU A 669 -32.65 -0.91 4.75
N PRO A 670 -33.18 -0.54 5.93
CA PRO A 670 -32.66 -0.98 7.23
C PRO A 670 -32.52 -2.51 7.38
N ASN A 671 -33.41 -3.28 6.75
CA ASN A 671 -33.44 -4.74 6.84
C ASN A 671 -32.78 -5.44 5.63
N PHE A 672 -32.19 -4.68 4.71
CA PHE A 672 -31.58 -5.23 3.51
C PHE A 672 -30.21 -5.84 3.79
N ALA A 673 -29.28 -5.05 4.36
CA ALA A 673 -27.96 -5.53 4.74
C ALA A 673 -27.24 -4.53 5.64
N ASP A 674 -26.28 -5.04 6.40
CA ASP A 674 -25.19 -4.23 6.95
C ASP A 674 -24.34 -3.71 5.78
N ALA A 675 -24.27 -2.39 5.63
CA ALA A 675 -23.47 -1.76 4.57
C ALA A 675 -21.97 -2.07 4.73
N GLY A 676 -21.49 -2.39 5.94
CA GLY A 676 -20.14 -2.87 6.19
C GLY A 676 -19.84 -4.19 5.45
N ALA A 677 -20.78 -5.14 5.45
CA ALA A 677 -20.64 -6.40 4.72
C ALA A 677 -20.59 -6.20 3.20
N ILE A 678 -21.32 -5.20 2.69
CA ILE A 678 -21.25 -4.80 1.28
C ILE A 678 -19.86 -4.21 0.97
N ALA A 679 -19.33 -3.34 1.84
CA ALA A 679 -18.00 -2.78 1.69
C ALA A 679 -16.91 -3.87 1.70
N GLU A 680 -17.01 -4.88 2.57
CA GLU A 680 -16.12 -6.06 2.54
C GLU A 680 -16.18 -6.81 1.22
N ARG A 681 -17.39 -6.97 0.65
CA ARG A 681 -17.55 -7.64 -0.65
C ARG A 681 -16.95 -6.82 -1.79
N LEU A 682 -17.11 -5.50 -1.77
CA LEU A 682 -16.48 -4.60 -2.74
C LEU A 682 -14.96 -4.62 -2.62
N LEU A 683 -14.41 -4.68 -1.40
CA LEU A 683 -12.98 -4.85 -1.18
C LEU A 683 -12.48 -6.17 -1.79
N ALA A 684 -13.24 -7.26 -1.63
CA ALA A 684 -12.96 -8.54 -2.28
C ALA A 684 -13.07 -8.48 -3.82
N HIS A 685 -13.61 -7.40 -4.39
CA HIS A 685 -13.60 -7.05 -5.81
C HIS A 685 -12.68 -5.86 -6.13
N ALA A 686 -11.67 -5.62 -5.28
CA ALA A 686 -10.66 -4.57 -5.45
C ALA A 686 -11.20 -3.12 -5.43
N ILE A 687 -12.35 -2.88 -4.80
CA ILE A 687 -12.88 -1.53 -4.55
C ILE A 687 -12.79 -1.21 -3.06
N ALA A 688 -11.92 -0.27 -2.69
CA ALA A 688 -11.75 0.17 -1.31
C ALA A 688 -12.76 1.28 -0.96
N THR A 689 -13.77 0.95 -0.16
CA THR A 689 -14.82 1.86 0.30
C THR A 689 -15.21 1.50 1.74
N ARG A 690 -15.99 2.36 2.42
CA ARG A 690 -16.54 2.09 3.74
C ARG A 690 -17.99 2.53 3.87
N ASP A 691 -18.68 1.91 4.80
CA ASP A 691 -20.01 2.33 5.21
C ASP A 691 -19.97 3.47 6.21
N THR A 692 -21.16 3.99 6.50
CA THR A 692 -21.44 4.82 7.65
C THR A 692 -22.86 4.64 8.12
N ASN A 693 -23.07 4.94 9.40
CA ASN A 693 -24.35 4.82 10.07
C ASN A 693 -24.95 3.40 9.92
N GLY A 694 -24.11 2.39 9.65
CA GLY A 694 -24.47 0.99 9.43
C GLY A 694 -25.20 0.68 8.12
N ASN A 695 -25.78 1.68 7.42
CA ASN A 695 -26.68 1.44 6.28
C ASN A 695 -26.41 2.33 5.05
N VAL A 696 -25.32 3.10 5.03
CA VAL A 696 -24.95 3.92 3.86
C VAL A 696 -23.56 3.55 3.40
N LEU A 697 -23.40 3.11 2.16
CA LEU A 697 -22.09 2.96 1.52
C LEU A 697 -21.59 4.31 1.00
N ARG A 698 -20.32 4.66 1.25
CA ARG A 698 -19.73 5.93 0.81
C ARG A 698 -18.86 5.76 -0.43
N LEU A 699 -19.12 6.57 -1.44
CA LEU A 699 -18.33 6.65 -2.66
C LEU A 699 -17.76 8.07 -2.78
N ALA A 700 -16.48 8.20 -2.47
CA ALA A 700 -15.72 9.44 -2.54
C ALA A 700 -14.29 9.20 -3.06
N PRO A 701 -14.12 8.89 -4.36
CA PRO A 701 -12.78 8.70 -4.93
C PRO A 701 -11.94 9.99 -4.92
N PRO A 702 -10.61 9.93 -5.10
CA PRO A 702 -9.84 11.13 -5.39
C PRO A 702 -10.40 11.89 -6.60
N LEU A 703 -10.34 13.22 -6.58
CA LEU A 703 -10.94 14.09 -7.61
C LEU A 703 -10.27 13.96 -8.98
N ILE A 704 -9.09 13.35 -9.02
CA ILE A 704 -8.31 13.08 -10.23
C ILE A 704 -8.77 11.81 -10.97
N ILE A 705 -9.77 11.06 -10.44
CA ILE A 705 -10.25 9.82 -11.07
C ILE A 705 -10.71 10.07 -12.52
N ASP A 706 -10.27 9.19 -13.42
CA ASP A 706 -10.69 9.22 -14.81
C ASP A 706 -12.05 8.57 -15.07
N GLU A 707 -12.63 8.89 -16.21
CA GLU A 707 -13.98 8.46 -16.58
C GLU A 707 -14.04 6.95 -16.84
N GLU A 708 -13.01 6.39 -17.47
CA GLU A 708 -12.89 4.97 -17.73
C GLU A 708 -12.80 4.16 -16.42
N THR A 709 -11.93 4.59 -15.51
CA THR A 709 -11.76 3.99 -14.19
C THR A 709 -13.04 4.11 -13.36
N LEU A 710 -13.73 5.25 -13.42
CA LEU A 710 -15.01 5.43 -12.76
C LEU A 710 -16.09 4.48 -13.33
N GLU A 711 -16.13 4.28 -14.65
CA GLU A 711 -17.08 3.37 -15.30
C GLU A 711 -16.84 1.90 -14.93
N GLN A 712 -15.56 1.50 -14.85
CA GLN A 712 -15.17 0.17 -14.32
C GLN A 712 -15.62 -0.01 -12.87
N ALA A 713 -15.49 1.04 -12.05
CA ALA A 713 -15.94 1.03 -10.67
C ALA A 713 -17.46 0.89 -10.57
N ILE A 714 -18.21 1.68 -11.35
CA ILE A 714 -19.69 1.63 -11.41
C ILE A 714 -20.14 0.21 -11.80
N THR A 715 -19.56 -0.36 -12.86
CA THR A 715 -19.86 -1.72 -13.31
C THR A 715 -19.62 -2.75 -12.21
N THR A 716 -18.49 -2.66 -11.52
CA THR A 716 -18.14 -3.57 -10.41
C THR A 716 -19.10 -3.42 -9.23
N ILE A 717 -19.44 -2.18 -8.87
CA ILE A 717 -20.37 -1.86 -7.77
C ILE A 717 -21.77 -2.42 -8.08
N VAL A 718 -22.32 -2.11 -9.25
CA VAL A 718 -23.65 -2.59 -9.69
C VAL A 718 -23.70 -4.12 -9.71
N THR A 719 -22.69 -4.76 -10.29
CA THR A 719 -22.60 -6.23 -10.36
C THR A 719 -22.55 -6.84 -8.96
N THR A 720 -21.73 -6.27 -8.07
CA THR A 720 -21.60 -6.73 -6.69
C THR A 720 -22.91 -6.62 -5.92
N LEU A 721 -23.61 -5.49 -6.03
CA LEU A 721 -24.87 -5.24 -5.34
C LEU A 721 -25.99 -6.17 -5.85
N ARG A 722 -26.09 -6.39 -7.16
CA ARG A 722 -27.04 -7.35 -7.74
C ARG A 722 -26.77 -8.79 -7.28
N ALA A 723 -25.50 -9.22 -7.29
CA ALA A 723 -25.12 -10.55 -6.82
C ALA A 723 -25.41 -10.73 -5.32
N PHE A 724 -25.16 -9.69 -4.52
CA PHE A 724 -25.45 -9.69 -3.09
C PHE A 724 -26.95 -9.87 -2.82
N ALA A 725 -27.81 -9.14 -3.54
CA ALA A 725 -29.26 -9.26 -3.43
C ALA A 725 -29.76 -10.67 -3.80
N ALA A 726 -29.29 -11.23 -4.92
CA ALA A 726 -29.71 -12.56 -5.39
C ALA A 726 -29.35 -13.69 -4.41
N LYS A 727 -28.18 -13.62 -3.76
CA LYS A 727 -27.77 -14.60 -2.75
C LYS A 727 -28.69 -14.58 -1.52
N ARG A 728 -29.17 -13.39 -1.12
CA ARG A 728 -30.14 -13.26 -0.02
C ARG A 728 -31.49 -13.90 -0.35
N THR A 729 -32.01 -13.69 -1.56
CA THR A 729 -33.29 -14.30 -1.97
C THR A 729 -33.21 -15.82 -1.88
N ARG A 730 -32.15 -16.43 -2.43
CA ARG A 730 -31.96 -17.89 -2.35
C ARG A 730 -31.84 -18.42 -0.92
N LEU A 731 -31.16 -17.69 -0.04
CA LEU A 731 -31.06 -18.07 1.38
C LEU A 731 -32.43 -17.99 2.07
N ALA A 732 -33.21 -16.95 1.81
CA ALA A 732 -34.57 -16.81 2.34
C ALA A 732 -35.49 -17.94 1.84
N ASP A 733 -35.45 -18.25 0.54
CA ASP A 733 -36.24 -19.34 -0.07
C ASP A 733 -35.85 -20.70 0.52
N SER A 734 -34.55 -20.97 0.71
CA SER A 734 -34.07 -22.23 1.32
C SER A 734 -34.47 -22.41 2.78
N VAL A 735 -34.63 -21.32 3.54
CA VAL A 735 -35.10 -21.36 4.93
C VAL A 735 -36.61 -21.52 4.98
N ALA A 736 -37.35 -20.97 4.02
CA ALA A 736 -38.79 -21.16 3.89
C ALA A 736 -39.17 -22.59 3.46
N ASP A 737 -38.38 -23.22 2.58
CA ASP A 737 -38.58 -24.62 2.16
C ASP A 737 -38.25 -25.66 3.27
N LEU A 738 -37.56 -25.24 4.33
CA LEU A 738 -37.23 -26.06 5.50
C LEU A 738 -38.20 -25.87 6.68
N GLN A 739 -39.20 -24.99 6.54
CA GLN A 739 -40.29 -24.74 7.50
C GLN A 739 -41.60 -25.30 6.98
#